data_AF-D5UDH4-F1
#
_entry.id   AF-D5UDH4-F1
#
_cell.length_a   1.000
_cell.length_b   1.000
_cell.length_c   1.000
_cell.angle_alpha   90.00
_cell.angle_beta   90.00
_cell.angle_gamma   90.00
#
_symmetry.space_group_name_H-M   'P 1'
#
loop_
_entity.id
_entity.type
_entity.pdbx_description
1 polymer ?
#
loop_
_entity_poly.entity_id
_entity_poly.type
_entity_poly.pdbx_seq_one_letter_code
_entity_poly.pdbx_strand_id
1 'polypeptide(L)'
;MTPPSMLRAQRRAARGASLVAVLALSVTCAAAIPAQAAGSTLQEAAAISGRYFGTAIAAGRLNDSTYSSIANREFNMITAENEMKMDATEPNQNQFNFSQGDRIYNWAVQNGKRVRGHALAWHSQQPGWMQNMGGTQLRNAMLNHVTKVAEYYKGKIYAWDVVNEAFADGNGGGRRNSNLEQTGSDWIEAAFRAARSADPSAKLCYNDYNIDNWNWDKTQAVYRMVRDFKSRGVPIDCVGLQSHFNSGSAYNSNYRTTISSFAALGVEVQITELDIEGSGSQQAQTYANVVNDCLAVPRCTGITVWGVRDTDSWRASGTPLLFDGSGNKKQAYTSTLNALNAATPVQTTPPTQTTPPTQTTPPTQTTPPTQTTPPTQTTPPTQTTPPTQTTPPSQPGATLQAAAARTGRYFGVALAAGKLNDSTYTTIANREFNMVTAENEMKMDATEPNQNQFNFSQGDRILNWATQNGKQVRGHALAWHSQQPGWMQNMSGTQLRNAMLNHVTRVATYYKGKIHSWDVVNEAFADGNGGARRDSNLQRTGDDWIEAAFRAARAADPGAKLCYNDYNTDNWTWDKTQAVYRMVRDFKSRGVPIDCVGFQSHFNAQSAYNSNYRTTLSSFAALGVEVQITELDIEGSGQQQAQTYANVVNDCLAVPACKGITVWGVRDSDSWRSYGTPLLFDNSGNKKEAYTATLNALNAGQTPTETTPPTETTPPTQTTPPTETTPPPGNGACSAALTVANSWPGGYQGTVTVTAGSSAINGWRVTLGSVSTNNVWNGTLSGGVVSNAPYNGSLGAGQSTTFGFVGSGSAPASTSLACA
;
A
#
# COMPACT_ATOMS: atom_id res chain seq x y z
N MET A 1 77.54 14.06 24.28
CA MET A 1 78.37 14.37 25.45
C MET A 1 77.48 14.33 26.69
N THR A 2 78.03 13.97 27.85
CA THR A 2 77.37 13.71 29.14
C THR A 2 77.61 14.86 30.14
N PRO A 3 77.05 14.86 31.38
CA PRO A 3 75.73 14.45 31.92
C PRO A 3 75.17 15.67 32.74
N PRO A 4 74.68 15.63 34.02
CA PRO A 4 73.94 14.67 34.89
C PRO A 4 72.46 15.13 35.09
N SER A 5 71.61 14.81 36.09
CA SER A 5 71.62 14.18 37.44
C SER A 5 70.35 13.29 37.60
N MET A 6 70.02 12.50 38.64
CA MET A 6 70.19 12.43 40.12
C MET A 6 69.40 13.51 40.90
N LEU A 7 68.69 13.24 42.02
CA LEU A 7 68.69 12.14 43.03
C LEU A 7 67.24 11.64 43.31
N ARG A 8 66.98 10.35 43.66
CA ARG A 8 66.90 9.73 45.03
C ARG A 8 66.05 10.50 46.09
N ALA A 9 65.25 9.87 46.98
CA ALA A 9 64.77 8.47 47.11
C ALA A 9 63.73 8.29 48.27
N GLN A 10 63.23 7.05 48.44
CA GLN A 10 62.74 6.39 49.68
C GLN A 10 61.31 6.61 50.25
N ARG A 11 60.53 5.51 50.16
CA ARG A 11 59.87 4.74 51.26
C ARG A 11 58.57 5.21 51.98
N ARG A 12 57.60 4.27 51.91
CA ARG A 12 56.66 3.79 52.97
C ARG A 12 55.41 4.60 53.34
N ALA A 13 54.31 4.20 52.69
CA ALA A 13 53.10 3.60 53.31
C ALA A 13 52.35 4.32 54.46
N ALA A 14 51.11 4.73 54.16
CA ALA A 14 49.95 4.67 55.06
C ALA A 14 48.66 4.49 54.24
N ARG A 15 47.54 4.17 54.90
CA ARG A 15 46.20 4.04 54.28
C ARG A 15 45.48 5.38 54.22
N GLY A 16 44.63 5.59 53.20
CA GLY A 16 43.66 6.67 53.15
C GLY A 16 42.73 6.50 51.94
N ALA A 17 41.42 6.56 52.16
CA ALA A 17 40.41 6.48 51.10
C ALA A 17 39.68 7.83 50.98
N SER A 18 39.59 8.35 49.76
CA SER A 18 38.72 9.48 49.38
C SER A 18 38.38 9.37 47.90
N LEU A 19 37.16 9.73 47.53
CA LEU A 19 36.80 9.98 46.13
C LEU A 19 37.42 11.31 45.67
N VAL A 20 37.83 11.37 44.41
CA VAL A 20 38.03 12.63 43.68
C VAL A 20 37.34 12.50 42.33
N ALA A 21 36.35 13.34 42.07
CA ALA A 21 35.71 13.43 40.77
C ALA A 21 36.61 14.22 39.82
N VAL A 22 36.91 13.67 38.64
CA VAL A 22 37.63 14.38 37.58
C VAL A 22 36.61 14.91 36.57
N LEU A 23 36.47 16.24 36.50
CA LEU A 23 35.77 16.88 35.38
C LEU A 23 36.61 16.71 34.10
N ALA A 24 36.18 15.82 33.21
CA ALA A 24 36.67 15.77 31.85
C ALA A 24 35.84 16.74 31.00
N LEU A 25 36.42 17.87 30.59
CA LEU A 25 35.79 18.80 29.65
C LEU A 25 35.83 18.20 28.22
N SER A 26 34.90 17.31 27.91
CA SER A 26 34.70 16.81 26.55
C SER A 26 34.08 17.90 25.68
N VAL A 27 34.93 18.75 25.08
CA VAL A 27 34.52 19.70 24.05
C VAL A 27 34.07 18.90 22.83
N THR A 28 32.77 18.65 22.74
CA THR A 28 32.16 18.11 21.53
C THR A 28 32.19 19.20 20.45
N CYS A 29 33.23 19.15 19.60
CA CYS A 29 33.15 19.76 18.29
C CYS A 29 31.99 19.13 17.53
N ALA A 30 30.83 19.78 17.59
CA ALA A 30 29.72 19.48 16.71
C ALA A 30 30.21 19.75 15.28
N ALA A 31 30.60 18.70 14.58
CA ALA A 31 30.85 18.75 13.15
C ALA A 31 29.52 19.14 12.51
N ALA A 32 29.38 20.41 12.16
CA ALA A 32 28.20 20.92 11.48
C ALA A 32 28.09 20.15 10.15
N ILE A 33 27.14 19.21 10.09
CA ILE A 33 26.77 18.54 8.84
C ILE A 33 26.44 19.68 7.88
N PRO A 34 27.15 19.83 6.75
CA PRO A 34 26.91 20.95 5.86
C PRO A 34 25.46 20.89 5.41
N ALA A 35 24.71 21.96 5.69
CA ALA A 35 23.34 22.09 5.22
C ALA A 35 23.37 21.91 3.70
N GLN A 36 22.69 20.87 3.20
CA GLN A 36 22.66 20.61 1.78
C GLN A 36 22.06 21.83 1.09
N ALA A 37 22.80 22.40 0.15
CA ALA A 37 22.41 23.64 -0.50
C ALA A 37 21.06 23.45 -1.19
N ALA A 38 20.16 24.42 -0.99
CA ALA A 38 18.89 24.47 -1.71
C ALA A 38 19.16 24.43 -3.22
N GLY A 39 18.35 23.66 -3.96
CA GLY A 39 18.48 23.53 -5.40
C GLY A 39 18.38 24.90 -6.09
N SER A 40 19.33 25.19 -6.97
CA SER A 40 19.41 26.46 -7.71
C SER A 40 18.49 26.46 -8.94
N THR A 41 18.12 25.27 -9.40
CA THR A 41 17.21 24.99 -10.52
C THR A 41 16.03 24.12 -10.08
N LEU A 42 14.94 24.12 -10.84
CA LEU A 42 13.74 23.33 -10.49
C LEU A 42 14.02 21.82 -10.45
N GLN A 43 14.84 21.31 -11.37
CA GLN A 43 15.25 19.91 -11.40
C GLN A 43 16.09 19.49 -10.17
N GLU A 44 17.00 20.35 -9.70
CA GLU A 44 17.75 20.12 -8.46
C GLU A 44 16.81 20.08 -7.25
N ALA A 45 15.95 21.10 -7.13
CA ALA A 45 15.04 21.23 -5.99
C ALA A 45 14.00 20.09 -5.92
N ALA A 46 13.51 19.59 -7.07
CA ALA A 46 12.64 18.42 -7.09
C ALA A 46 13.38 17.12 -6.74
N ALA A 47 14.63 16.97 -7.20
CA ALA A 47 15.47 15.80 -6.94
C ALA A 47 15.80 15.62 -5.45
N ILE A 48 15.91 16.71 -4.67
CA ILE A 48 16.00 16.67 -3.18
C ILE A 48 14.87 15.83 -2.57
N SER A 49 13.67 15.87 -3.16
CA SER A 49 12.50 15.11 -2.70
C SER A 49 12.32 13.74 -3.40
N GLY A 50 13.29 13.30 -4.20
CA GLY A 50 13.21 12.10 -5.03
C GLY A 50 12.30 12.21 -6.26
N ARG A 51 11.88 13.42 -6.64
CA ARG A 51 10.92 13.69 -7.73
C ARG A 51 11.60 14.23 -8.98
N TYR A 52 10.94 14.08 -10.13
CA TYR A 52 11.33 14.81 -11.34
C TYR A 52 10.61 16.17 -11.43
N PHE A 53 11.25 17.14 -12.08
CA PHE A 53 10.59 18.35 -12.60
C PHE A 53 10.82 18.41 -14.11
N GLY A 54 9.75 18.52 -14.89
CA GLY A 54 9.76 18.31 -16.33
C GLY A 54 9.11 19.41 -17.15
N THR A 55 9.33 19.38 -18.46
CA THR A 55 8.66 20.25 -19.42
C THR A 55 8.27 19.46 -20.68
N ALA A 56 7.16 19.84 -21.31
CA ALA A 56 6.94 19.53 -22.72
C ALA A 56 7.92 20.32 -23.59
N ILE A 57 8.43 19.71 -24.67
CA ILE A 57 9.18 20.42 -25.72
C ILE A 57 8.78 19.97 -27.13
N ALA A 58 8.94 20.87 -28.09
CA ALA A 58 8.78 20.62 -29.52
C ALA A 58 10.13 20.56 -30.24
N ALA A 59 10.29 19.60 -31.15
CA ALA A 59 11.50 19.38 -31.93
C ALA A 59 11.87 20.60 -32.79
N GLY A 60 10.87 21.32 -33.31
CA GLY A 60 11.06 22.55 -34.08
C GLY A 60 11.75 23.67 -33.28
N ARG A 61 11.53 23.74 -31.96
CA ARG A 61 12.07 24.80 -31.09
C ARG A 61 13.47 24.49 -30.53
N LEU A 62 14.02 23.29 -30.73
CA LEU A 62 15.35 22.89 -30.21
C LEU A 62 16.52 23.76 -30.71
N ASN A 63 16.33 24.53 -31.78
CA ASN A 63 17.34 25.45 -32.31
C ASN A 63 17.27 26.86 -31.69
N ASP A 64 16.22 27.19 -30.92
CA ASP A 64 16.17 28.41 -30.09
C ASP A 64 17.07 28.19 -28.86
N SER A 65 18.12 29.00 -28.75
CA SER A 65 19.12 28.89 -27.68
C SER A 65 18.57 29.26 -26.30
N THR A 66 17.60 30.17 -26.21
CA THR A 66 16.93 30.53 -24.95
C THR A 66 16.00 29.39 -24.51
N TYR A 67 15.19 28.88 -25.43
CA TYR A 67 14.29 27.74 -25.20
C TYR A 67 15.07 26.51 -24.73
N SER A 68 16.06 26.08 -25.51
CA SER A 68 16.88 24.90 -25.21
C SER A 68 17.74 25.10 -23.96
N SER A 69 18.24 26.31 -23.66
CA SER A 69 18.99 26.55 -22.42
C SER A 69 18.11 26.51 -21.16
N ILE A 70 16.88 27.02 -21.20
CA ILE A 70 15.94 26.92 -20.07
C ILE A 70 15.49 25.46 -19.92
N ALA A 71 15.10 24.81 -21.01
CA ALA A 71 14.78 23.37 -21.06
C ALA A 71 15.94 22.49 -20.55
N ASN A 72 17.19 22.91 -20.80
CA ASN A 72 18.36 22.19 -20.31
C ASN A 72 18.58 22.41 -18.80
N ARG A 73 18.64 23.67 -18.39
CA ARG A 73 19.01 24.09 -17.02
C ARG A 73 18.00 23.69 -15.95
N GLU A 74 16.70 23.68 -16.27
CA GLU A 74 15.65 23.68 -15.23
C GLU A 74 14.91 22.33 -15.07
N PHE A 75 15.05 21.38 -16.01
CA PHE A 75 14.17 20.20 -16.08
C PHE A 75 14.91 18.88 -16.31
N ASN A 76 14.59 17.82 -15.57
CA ASN A 76 15.20 16.48 -15.70
C ASN A 76 14.27 15.44 -16.38
N MET A 77 13.03 15.80 -16.67
CA MET A 77 12.08 15.02 -17.47
C MET A 77 11.62 15.81 -18.69
N ILE A 78 11.59 15.17 -19.85
CA ILE A 78 11.12 15.76 -21.11
C ILE A 78 9.91 14.99 -21.62
N THR A 79 8.89 15.69 -22.07
CA THR A 79 7.77 15.12 -22.82
C THR A 79 7.79 15.69 -24.24
N ALA A 80 7.53 14.89 -25.27
CA ALA A 80 7.33 15.42 -26.62
C ALA A 80 5.95 16.10 -26.71
N GLU A 81 5.90 17.34 -27.15
CA GLU A 81 4.66 18.14 -27.22
C GLU A 81 3.67 17.55 -28.23
N ASN A 82 4.16 17.09 -29.38
CA ASN A 82 3.36 16.48 -30.44
C ASN A 82 4.05 15.27 -31.14
N GLU A 83 5.38 15.19 -31.07
CA GLU A 83 6.22 14.34 -31.92
C GLU A 83 6.21 12.85 -31.55
N MET A 84 5.46 12.46 -30.51
CA MET A 84 5.21 11.07 -30.09
C MET A 84 3.72 10.69 -30.11
N LYS A 85 2.85 11.56 -30.68
CA LYS A 85 1.42 11.28 -30.87
C LYS A 85 1.18 10.41 -32.10
N MET A 86 -0.05 9.93 -32.26
CA MET A 86 -0.39 8.87 -33.21
C MET A 86 -0.20 9.28 -34.67
N ASP A 87 -0.54 10.53 -35.01
CA ASP A 87 -0.39 11.10 -36.36
C ASP A 87 1.08 11.35 -36.75
N ALA A 88 1.89 11.81 -35.81
CA ALA A 88 3.32 12.01 -35.99
C ALA A 88 4.08 10.68 -36.16
N THR A 89 3.68 9.66 -35.39
CA THR A 89 4.39 8.37 -35.34
C THR A 89 3.89 7.33 -36.34
N GLU A 90 2.63 7.37 -36.80
CA GLU A 90 2.10 6.49 -37.87
C GLU A 90 1.23 7.28 -38.88
N PRO A 91 1.80 8.22 -39.64
CA PRO A 91 1.05 9.11 -40.55
C PRO A 91 0.26 8.37 -41.63
N ASN A 92 0.76 7.22 -42.11
CA ASN A 92 0.01 6.28 -42.95
C ASN A 92 0.04 4.88 -42.30
N GLN A 93 -0.99 4.07 -42.52
CA GLN A 93 -1.12 2.74 -41.91
C GLN A 93 0.10 1.84 -42.16
N ASN A 94 0.67 1.31 -41.07
CA ASN A 94 1.92 0.55 -41.00
C ASN A 94 3.19 1.28 -41.50
N GLN A 95 3.15 2.60 -41.72
CA GLN A 95 4.30 3.41 -42.11
C GLN A 95 4.70 4.34 -40.96
N PHE A 96 5.53 3.82 -40.05
CA PHE A 96 5.94 4.55 -38.86
C PHE A 96 7.04 5.58 -39.15
N ASN A 97 6.95 6.75 -38.51
CA ASN A 97 7.94 7.83 -38.60
C ASN A 97 8.36 8.29 -37.20
N PHE A 98 9.54 7.86 -36.74
CA PHE A 98 10.04 8.23 -35.42
C PHE A 98 10.96 9.45 -35.42
N SER A 99 11.26 10.05 -36.58
CA SER A 99 12.37 11.02 -36.75
C SER A 99 12.36 12.24 -35.81
N GLN A 100 11.18 12.83 -35.54
CA GLN A 100 11.08 13.99 -34.65
C GLN A 100 11.02 13.60 -33.17
N GLY A 101 10.38 12.48 -32.83
CA GLY A 101 10.40 11.90 -31.48
C GLY A 101 11.82 11.48 -31.07
N ASP A 102 12.58 10.86 -31.99
CA ASP A 102 13.98 10.54 -31.81
C ASP A 102 14.85 11.81 -31.69
N ARG A 103 14.53 12.91 -32.40
CA ARG A 103 15.25 14.18 -32.23
C ARG A 103 15.09 14.74 -30.81
N ILE A 104 13.90 14.65 -30.24
CA ILE A 104 13.63 15.02 -28.83
C ILE A 104 14.32 14.04 -27.87
N TYR A 105 14.18 12.74 -28.08
CA TYR A 105 14.78 11.70 -27.23
C TYR A 105 16.31 11.81 -27.19
N ASN A 106 16.96 11.95 -28.35
CA ASN A 106 18.41 12.09 -28.44
C ASN A 106 18.89 13.39 -27.78
N TRP A 107 18.21 14.52 -27.99
CA TRP A 107 18.53 15.77 -27.27
C TRP A 107 18.38 15.63 -25.76
N ALA A 108 17.31 14.97 -25.29
CA ALA A 108 17.06 14.73 -23.88
C ALA A 108 18.16 13.87 -23.25
N VAL A 109 18.48 12.71 -23.83
CA VAL A 109 19.49 11.79 -23.29
C VAL A 109 20.92 12.37 -23.37
N GLN A 110 21.27 13.08 -24.44
CA GLN A 110 22.55 13.81 -24.55
C GLN A 110 22.73 14.86 -23.44
N ASN A 111 21.62 15.41 -22.94
CA ASN A 111 21.60 16.36 -21.82
C ASN A 111 21.15 15.72 -20.50
N GLY A 112 21.32 14.40 -20.34
CA GLY A 112 21.10 13.67 -19.08
C GLY A 112 19.65 13.56 -18.61
N LYS A 113 18.67 13.90 -19.45
CA LYS A 113 17.24 13.86 -19.12
C LYS A 113 16.61 12.50 -19.41
N ARG A 114 15.50 12.26 -18.72
CA ARG A 114 14.58 11.13 -18.92
C ARG A 114 13.43 11.58 -19.83
N VAL A 115 12.77 10.65 -20.51
CA VAL A 115 11.69 10.97 -21.46
C VAL A 115 10.38 10.29 -21.08
N ARG A 116 9.28 11.06 -21.08
CA ARG A 116 7.89 10.58 -21.10
C ARG A 116 7.42 10.51 -22.55
N GLY A 117 6.84 9.38 -22.93
CA GLY A 117 6.17 9.24 -24.21
C GLY A 117 4.70 9.64 -24.10
N HIS A 118 4.26 10.54 -24.99
CA HIS A 118 2.90 11.08 -25.03
C HIS A 118 2.43 11.14 -26.50
N ALA A 119 1.41 10.41 -26.93
CA ALA A 119 0.64 9.38 -26.22
C ALA A 119 0.24 8.25 -27.19
N LEU A 120 0.20 7.00 -26.70
CA LEU A 120 0.03 5.80 -27.55
C LEU A 120 -1.39 5.60 -28.10
N ALA A 121 -2.41 6.10 -27.40
CA ALA A 121 -3.79 6.11 -27.89
C ALA A 121 -4.53 7.35 -27.39
N TRP A 122 -4.91 8.24 -28.30
CA TRP A 122 -5.65 9.46 -28.00
C TRP A 122 -6.66 9.75 -29.10
N HIS A 123 -7.90 10.10 -28.71
CA HIS A 123 -8.99 10.32 -29.65
C HIS A 123 -8.78 11.55 -30.55
N SER A 124 -8.14 12.61 -30.03
CA SER A 124 -8.13 13.95 -30.66
C SER A 124 -7.06 14.14 -31.75
N GLN A 125 -5.99 13.33 -31.74
CA GLN A 125 -4.88 13.47 -32.69
C GLN A 125 -4.48 12.12 -33.31
N GLN A 126 -5.48 11.47 -33.91
CA GLN A 126 -5.31 10.28 -34.75
C GLN A 126 -4.89 10.67 -36.18
N PRO A 127 -4.09 9.87 -36.90
CA PRO A 127 -3.88 10.08 -38.33
C PRO A 127 -5.19 9.90 -39.10
N GLY A 128 -5.36 10.62 -40.21
CA GLY A 128 -6.63 10.68 -40.96
C GLY A 128 -7.16 9.32 -41.44
N TRP A 129 -6.29 8.32 -41.60
CA TRP A 129 -6.70 6.95 -41.94
C TRP A 129 -7.37 6.20 -40.77
N MET A 130 -6.96 6.46 -39.52
CA MET A 130 -7.65 5.89 -38.32
C MET A 130 -8.97 6.60 -38.05
N GLN A 131 -9.05 7.92 -38.27
CA GLN A 131 -10.27 8.72 -38.06
C GLN A 131 -11.47 8.19 -38.86
N ASN A 132 -11.21 7.59 -40.03
CA ASN A 132 -12.21 7.04 -40.93
C ASN A 132 -12.46 5.52 -40.75
N MET A 133 -11.84 4.89 -39.75
CA MET A 133 -12.04 3.47 -39.40
C MET A 133 -12.96 3.30 -38.18
N GLY A 134 -13.52 2.10 -38.02
CA GLY A 134 -14.32 1.71 -36.86
C GLY A 134 -14.25 0.21 -36.57
N GLY A 135 -14.91 -0.21 -35.48
CA GLY A 135 -15.04 -1.62 -35.08
C GLY A 135 -13.70 -2.37 -35.00
N THR A 136 -13.71 -3.65 -35.39
CA THR A 136 -12.55 -4.54 -35.30
C THR A 136 -11.34 -4.08 -36.13
N GLN A 137 -11.56 -3.34 -37.23
CA GLN A 137 -10.46 -2.82 -38.05
C GLN A 137 -9.68 -1.73 -37.28
N LEU A 138 -10.39 -0.76 -36.69
CA LEU A 138 -9.77 0.25 -35.82
C LEU A 138 -9.20 -0.38 -34.54
N ARG A 139 -9.88 -1.38 -33.96
CA ARG A 139 -9.40 -2.12 -32.78
C ARG A 139 -8.00 -2.69 -33.03
N ASN A 140 -7.83 -3.39 -34.15
CA ASN A 140 -6.57 -4.02 -34.53
C ASN A 140 -5.51 -2.99 -34.93
N ALA A 141 -5.89 -1.92 -35.64
CA ALA A 141 -5.00 -0.82 -35.99
C ALA A 141 -4.41 -0.12 -34.75
N MET A 142 -5.26 0.25 -33.79
CA MET A 142 -4.82 0.89 -32.54
C MET A 142 -3.92 -0.03 -31.71
N LEU A 143 -4.25 -1.33 -31.58
CA LEU A 143 -3.40 -2.26 -30.85
C LEU A 143 -2.05 -2.52 -31.55
N ASN A 144 -2.02 -2.53 -32.88
CA ASN A 144 -0.78 -2.56 -33.67
C ASN A 144 0.06 -1.29 -33.43
N HIS A 145 -0.55 -0.11 -33.51
CA HIS A 145 0.09 1.18 -33.24
C HIS A 145 0.75 1.22 -31.85
N VAL A 146 -0.05 0.98 -30.79
CA VAL A 146 0.38 0.94 -29.39
C VAL A 146 1.56 -0.03 -29.23
N THR A 147 1.49 -1.21 -29.85
CA THR A 147 2.56 -2.21 -29.80
C THR A 147 3.83 -1.72 -30.49
N LYS A 148 3.73 -1.23 -31.74
CA LYS A 148 4.90 -0.87 -32.57
C LYS A 148 5.63 0.36 -32.05
N VAL A 149 4.92 1.37 -31.56
CA VAL A 149 5.55 2.56 -30.96
C VAL A 149 6.23 2.19 -29.63
N ALA A 150 5.60 1.38 -28.78
CA ALA A 150 6.21 0.92 -27.53
C ALA A 150 7.39 -0.05 -27.75
N GLU A 151 7.34 -0.92 -28.77
CA GLU A 151 8.47 -1.77 -29.18
C GLU A 151 9.68 -0.94 -29.66
N TYR A 152 9.45 0.07 -30.49
CA TYR A 152 10.53 0.94 -31.02
C TYR A 152 11.24 1.75 -29.94
N TYR A 153 10.49 2.14 -28.90
CA TYR A 153 10.97 2.89 -27.75
C TYR A 153 11.25 2.03 -26.51
N LYS A 154 11.31 0.70 -26.65
CA LYS A 154 11.48 -0.24 -25.54
C LYS A 154 12.75 0.05 -24.73
N GLY A 155 12.59 0.29 -23.43
CA GLY A 155 13.67 0.64 -22.51
C GLY A 155 14.27 2.04 -22.68
N LYS A 156 13.78 2.83 -23.65
CA LYS A 156 14.16 4.25 -23.86
C LYS A 156 13.29 5.21 -23.02
N ILE A 157 12.05 4.82 -22.73
CA ILE A 157 11.02 5.69 -22.14
C ILE A 157 10.80 5.37 -20.66
N TYR A 158 10.71 6.40 -19.83
CA TYR A 158 10.42 6.27 -18.39
C TYR A 158 8.95 5.90 -18.14
N ALA A 159 8.04 6.61 -18.80
CA ALA A 159 6.61 6.46 -18.65
C ALA A 159 5.90 6.77 -19.97
N TRP A 160 4.88 5.98 -20.30
CA TRP A 160 3.98 6.20 -21.43
C TRP A 160 2.61 6.65 -20.94
N ASP A 161 2.07 7.71 -21.54
CA ASP A 161 0.63 7.94 -21.59
C ASP A 161 0.05 6.93 -22.58
N VAL A 162 -0.44 5.80 -22.05
CA VAL A 162 -0.93 4.69 -22.88
C VAL A 162 -2.29 5.02 -23.48
N VAL A 163 -3.14 5.66 -22.67
CA VAL A 163 -4.44 6.18 -23.10
C VAL A 163 -4.61 7.58 -22.52
N ASN A 164 -4.98 8.51 -23.39
CA ASN A 164 -5.26 9.90 -23.04
C ASN A 164 -6.76 10.23 -23.23
N GLU A 165 -7.36 10.90 -22.25
CA GLU A 165 -8.67 11.58 -22.32
C GLU A 165 -9.88 10.69 -22.75
N ALA A 166 -9.94 9.46 -22.26
CA ALA A 166 -11.00 8.51 -22.59
C ALA A 166 -12.34 8.75 -21.86
N PHE A 167 -12.40 9.67 -20.88
CA PHE A 167 -13.66 10.08 -20.25
C PHE A 167 -14.16 11.42 -20.79
N ALA A 168 -15.48 11.57 -20.84
CA ALA A 168 -16.14 12.82 -21.19
C ALA A 168 -16.12 13.81 -20.02
N ASP A 169 -16.24 15.10 -20.34
CA ASP A 169 -16.45 16.15 -19.34
C ASP A 169 -17.95 16.29 -18.98
N GLY A 170 -18.22 16.90 -17.83
CA GLY A 170 -19.58 17.09 -17.31
C GLY A 170 -20.04 15.97 -16.36
N ASN A 171 -21.34 15.95 -16.08
CA ASN A 171 -21.93 15.13 -15.02
C ASN A 171 -22.09 13.67 -15.46
N GLY A 172 -22.04 12.75 -14.50
CA GLY A 172 -22.19 11.30 -14.69
C GLY A 172 -20.90 10.53 -15.03
N GLY A 173 -19.83 11.22 -15.47
CA GLY A 173 -18.51 10.59 -15.65
C GLY A 173 -18.48 9.51 -16.73
N GLY A 174 -19.19 9.74 -17.84
CA GLY A 174 -19.29 8.82 -18.95
C GLY A 174 -18.00 8.67 -19.76
N ARG A 175 -17.92 7.60 -20.56
CA ARG A 175 -16.88 7.44 -21.59
C ARG A 175 -17.02 8.50 -22.68
N ARG A 176 -15.90 8.90 -23.28
CA ARG A 176 -15.89 9.86 -24.40
C ARG A 176 -16.35 9.18 -25.68
N ASN A 177 -17.45 9.64 -26.26
CA ASN A 177 -17.89 9.19 -27.57
C ASN A 177 -16.78 9.48 -28.61
N SER A 178 -16.21 8.41 -29.14
CA SER A 178 -15.09 8.41 -30.07
C SER A 178 -15.12 7.12 -30.88
N ASN A 179 -14.51 7.12 -32.06
CA ASN A 179 -14.31 5.90 -32.85
C ASN A 179 -13.55 4.82 -32.04
N LEU A 180 -12.60 5.20 -31.19
CA LEU A 180 -11.88 4.30 -30.27
C LEU A 180 -12.80 3.63 -29.25
N GLU A 181 -13.67 4.37 -28.56
CA GLU A 181 -14.66 3.80 -27.62
C GLU A 181 -15.64 2.85 -28.33
N GLN A 182 -16.02 3.17 -29.57
CA GLN A 182 -16.86 2.32 -30.41
C GLN A 182 -16.18 1.00 -30.84
N THR A 183 -14.90 0.77 -30.50
CA THR A 183 -14.23 -0.53 -30.71
C THR A 183 -14.48 -1.56 -29.60
N GLY A 184 -15.04 -1.15 -28.45
CA GLY A 184 -15.36 -2.02 -27.32
C GLY A 184 -15.06 -1.37 -25.96
N SER A 185 -15.85 -1.64 -24.93
CA SER A 185 -15.69 -1.03 -23.60
C SER A 185 -14.40 -1.43 -22.87
N ASP A 186 -13.73 -2.47 -23.35
CA ASP A 186 -12.41 -2.96 -22.93
C ASP A 186 -11.24 -2.27 -23.68
N TRP A 187 -11.50 -1.28 -24.55
CA TRP A 187 -10.49 -0.80 -25.50
C TRP A 187 -9.20 -0.34 -24.83
N ILE A 188 -9.37 0.41 -23.74
CA ILE A 188 -8.32 0.92 -22.85
C ILE A 188 -7.52 -0.23 -22.23
N GLU A 189 -8.18 -1.23 -21.66
CA GLU A 189 -7.49 -2.34 -20.98
C GLU A 189 -6.53 -3.07 -21.93
N ALA A 190 -6.97 -3.36 -23.15
CA ALA A 190 -6.11 -4.02 -24.11
C ALA A 190 -4.97 -3.11 -24.60
N ALA A 191 -5.14 -1.79 -24.65
CA ALA A 191 -4.03 -0.87 -24.90
C ALA A 191 -2.96 -0.96 -23.79
N PHE A 192 -3.36 -1.00 -22.51
CA PHE A 192 -2.44 -1.26 -21.39
C PHE A 192 -1.77 -2.63 -21.49
N ARG A 193 -2.51 -3.70 -21.82
CA ARG A 193 -1.95 -5.05 -21.97
C ARG A 193 -1.01 -5.17 -23.18
N ALA A 194 -1.29 -4.48 -24.29
CA ALA A 194 -0.40 -4.38 -25.45
C ALA A 194 0.89 -3.61 -25.11
N ALA A 195 0.77 -2.40 -24.53
CA ALA A 195 1.92 -1.60 -24.12
C ALA A 195 2.83 -2.34 -23.12
N ARG A 196 2.26 -3.07 -22.16
CA ARG A 196 3.04 -3.91 -21.22
C ARG A 196 3.75 -5.08 -21.90
N SER A 197 3.15 -5.67 -22.93
CA SER A 197 3.75 -6.77 -23.68
C SER A 197 4.90 -6.28 -24.56
N ALA A 198 4.73 -5.10 -25.17
CA ALA A 198 5.75 -4.41 -25.94
C ALA A 198 6.93 -3.96 -25.06
N ASP A 199 6.68 -3.19 -23.98
CA ASP A 199 7.69 -2.78 -23.01
C ASP A 199 7.31 -3.12 -21.55
N PRO A 200 7.88 -4.20 -20.99
CA PRO A 200 7.75 -4.54 -19.58
C PRO A 200 8.41 -3.56 -18.59
N SER A 201 9.28 -2.66 -19.05
CA SER A 201 10.10 -1.78 -18.21
C SER A 201 9.58 -0.35 -18.06
N ALA A 202 8.89 0.19 -19.08
CA ALA A 202 8.27 1.50 -19.01
C ALA A 202 7.08 1.52 -18.03
N LYS A 203 6.88 2.64 -17.33
CA LYS A 203 5.67 2.86 -16.54
C LYS A 203 4.47 3.16 -17.45
N LEU A 204 3.32 2.59 -17.15
CA LEU A 204 2.12 2.72 -17.96
C LEU A 204 1.08 3.59 -17.24
N CYS A 205 0.83 4.78 -17.79
CA CYS A 205 -0.06 5.78 -17.21
C CYS A 205 -1.37 5.93 -17.99
N TYR A 206 -2.46 6.22 -17.27
CA TYR A 206 -3.65 6.84 -17.83
C TYR A 206 -3.58 8.36 -17.61
N ASN A 207 -3.94 9.19 -18.59
CA ASN A 207 -3.78 10.65 -18.52
C ASN A 207 -5.07 11.38 -18.96
N ASP A 208 -5.43 12.48 -18.28
CA ASP A 208 -6.66 13.25 -18.55
C ASP A 208 -6.61 14.65 -17.90
N TYR A 209 -7.38 15.60 -18.45
CA TYR A 209 -7.73 16.88 -17.80
C TYR A 209 -9.04 16.76 -17.02
N ASN A 210 -9.37 17.77 -16.20
CA ASN A 210 -10.60 17.81 -15.40
C ASN A 210 -10.80 16.55 -14.54
N ILE A 211 -9.69 15.98 -14.05
CA ILE A 211 -9.69 14.87 -13.07
C ILE A 211 -8.99 15.27 -11.77
N ASP A 212 -8.88 16.57 -11.56
CA ASP A 212 -8.10 17.25 -10.54
C ASP A 212 -8.91 17.50 -9.24
N ASN A 213 -10.24 17.60 -9.37
CA ASN A 213 -11.15 17.77 -8.25
C ASN A 213 -11.81 16.43 -7.90
N TRP A 214 -11.63 15.97 -6.68
CA TRP A 214 -12.15 14.71 -6.14
C TRP A 214 -13.67 14.59 -6.26
N ASN A 215 -14.40 15.72 -6.26
CA ASN A 215 -15.85 15.75 -6.31
C ASN A 215 -16.43 15.75 -7.73
N TRP A 216 -15.61 15.76 -8.79
CA TRP A 216 -16.10 15.65 -10.17
C TRP A 216 -16.36 14.19 -10.58
N ASP A 217 -17.46 13.96 -11.30
CA ASP A 217 -17.84 12.61 -11.75
C ASP A 217 -16.80 11.99 -12.68
N LYS A 218 -16.10 12.80 -13.49
CA LYS A 218 -14.98 12.37 -14.34
C LYS A 218 -13.83 11.80 -13.51
N THR A 219 -13.39 12.51 -12.47
CA THR A 219 -12.39 12.05 -11.49
C THR A 219 -12.82 10.73 -10.85
N GLN A 220 -14.08 10.65 -10.39
CA GLN A 220 -14.63 9.45 -9.77
C GLN A 220 -14.74 8.28 -10.75
N ALA A 221 -14.98 8.53 -12.03
CA ALA A 221 -15.03 7.50 -13.06
C ALA A 221 -13.64 6.96 -13.41
N VAL A 222 -12.63 7.82 -13.53
CA VAL A 222 -11.22 7.40 -13.65
C VAL A 222 -10.79 6.62 -12.41
N TYR A 223 -11.11 7.09 -11.20
CA TYR A 223 -10.82 6.37 -9.96
C TYR A 223 -11.46 4.97 -9.92
N ARG A 224 -12.74 4.84 -10.34
CA ARG A 224 -13.40 3.54 -10.47
C ARG A 224 -12.71 2.62 -11.48
N MET A 225 -12.29 3.13 -12.63
CA MET A 225 -11.56 2.38 -13.66
C MET A 225 -10.18 1.93 -13.16
N VAL A 226 -9.40 2.82 -12.55
CA VAL A 226 -8.07 2.48 -12.01
C VAL A 226 -8.22 1.41 -10.93
N ARG A 227 -9.21 1.53 -10.03
CA ARG A 227 -9.49 0.53 -8.99
C ARG A 227 -9.83 -0.84 -9.58
N ASP A 228 -10.70 -0.88 -10.58
CA ASP A 228 -11.07 -2.09 -11.33
C ASP A 228 -9.85 -2.73 -12.02
N PHE A 229 -9.05 -1.91 -12.70
CA PHE A 229 -7.82 -2.32 -13.37
C PHE A 229 -6.82 -2.95 -12.37
N LYS A 230 -6.64 -2.35 -11.18
CA LYS A 230 -5.79 -2.94 -10.12
C LYS A 230 -6.38 -4.23 -9.54
N SER A 231 -7.70 -4.35 -9.39
CA SER A 231 -8.32 -5.60 -8.90
C SER A 231 -8.27 -6.75 -9.91
N ARG A 232 -8.25 -6.46 -11.22
CA ARG A 232 -8.25 -7.47 -12.31
C ARG A 232 -6.86 -7.68 -12.95
N GLY A 233 -5.80 -7.16 -12.34
CA GLY A 233 -4.43 -7.33 -12.86
C GLY A 233 -4.22 -6.74 -14.25
N VAL A 234 -4.86 -5.61 -14.56
CA VAL A 234 -4.54 -4.78 -15.72
C VAL A 234 -3.27 -3.98 -15.38
N PRO A 235 -2.26 -3.92 -16.28
CA PRO A 235 -0.95 -3.38 -15.94
C PRO A 235 -0.91 -1.84 -15.99
N ILE A 236 -1.62 -1.18 -15.08
CA ILE A 236 -1.55 0.27 -14.85
C ILE A 236 -0.67 0.60 -13.64
N ASP A 237 0.31 1.47 -13.86
CA ASP A 237 1.30 1.87 -12.86
C ASP A 237 1.07 3.29 -12.34
N CYS A 238 0.48 4.17 -13.15
CA CYS A 238 0.35 5.59 -12.85
C CYS A 238 -0.96 6.21 -13.36
N VAL A 239 -1.33 7.35 -12.74
CA VAL A 239 -2.32 8.29 -13.27
C VAL A 239 -1.62 9.64 -13.47
N GLY A 240 -1.73 10.19 -14.67
CA GLY A 240 -1.36 11.55 -15.03
C GLY A 240 -2.53 12.50 -14.81
N LEU A 241 -2.32 13.55 -14.02
CA LEU A 241 -3.24 14.68 -13.91
C LEU A 241 -2.69 15.80 -14.78
N GLN A 242 -3.40 16.15 -15.87
CA GLN A 242 -2.93 17.22 -16.76
C GLN A 242 -2.87 18.56 -16.03
N SER A 243 -3.86 18.86 -15.19
CA SER A 243 -3.87 20.05 -14.30
C SER A 243 -3.76 21.40 -15.02
N HIS A 244 -4.40 21.51 -16.19
CA HIS A 244 -4.61 22.78 -16.92
C HIS A 244 -5.59 23.70 -16.16
N PHE A 245 -5.07 24.65 -15.37
CA PHE A 245 -5.92 25.51 -14.52
C PHE A 245 -6.29 26.85 -15.19
N ASN A 246 -7.51 27.32 -14.94
CA ASN A 246 -8.07 28.64 -15.34
C ASN A 246 -9.32 28.98 -14.49
N SER A 247 -10.10 29.99 -14.92
CA SER A 247 -11.35 30.40 -14.27
C SER A 247 -12.51 29.40 -14.41
N GLY A 248 -12.52 28.55 -15.45
CA GLY A 248 -13.51 27.49 -15.65
C GLY A 248 -13.13 26.15 -15.02
N SER A 249 -11.83 25.85 -14.95
CA SER A 249 -11.26 24.70 -14.25
C SER A 249 -10.23 25.21 -13.23
N ALA A 250 -10.70 25.60 -12.05
CA ALA A 250 -9.88 26.23 -11.04
C ALA A 250 -9.16 25.21 -10.13
N TYR A 251 -7.95 25.57 -9.68
CA TYR A 251 -7.33 24.88 -8.55
C TYR A 251 -8.25 24.92 -7.33
N ASN A 252 -8.35 23.80 -6.62
CA ASN A 252 -9.35 23.61 -5.57
C ASN A 252 -8.74 22.94 -4.33
N SER A 253 -9.40 23.10 -3.17
CA SER A 253 -8.89 22.64 -1.87
C SER A 253 -8.88 21.12 -1.66
N ASN A 254 -9.46 20.31 -2.56
CA ASN A 254 -9.42 18.85 -2.49
C ASN A 254 -8.42 18.22 -3.49
N TYR A 255 -7.59 19.02 -4.18
CA TYR A 255 -6.58 18.53 -5.12
C TYR A 255 -5.63 17.48 -4.48
N ARG A 256 -5.13 17.73 -3.26
CA ARG A 256 -4.42 16.71 -2.46
C ARG A 256 -5.23 15.43 -2.24
N THR A 257 -6.54 15.52 -2.01
CA THR A 257 -7.42 14.36 -1.84
C THR A 257 -7.41 13.53 -3.11
N THR A 258 -7.57 14.16 -4.28
CA THR A 258 -7.46 13.50 -5.59
C THR A 258 -6.14 12.72 -5.75
N ILE A 259 -5.00 13.38 -5.52
CA ILE A 259 -3.67 12.74 -5.59
C ILE A 259 -3.57 11.58 -4.60
N SER A 260 -4.00 11.78 -3.35
CA SER A 260 -3.88 10.77 -2.29
C SER A 260 -4.79 9.56 -2.53
N SER A 261 -5.99 9.76 -3.09
CA SER A 261 -6.92 8.68 -3.44
C SER A 261 -6.38 7.81 -4.57
N PHE A 262 -5.86 8.41 -5.65
CA PHE A 262 -5.22 7.62 -6.71
C PHE A 262 -3.98 6.87 -6.18
N ALA A 263 -3.13 7.53 -5.39
CA ALA A 263 -1.99 6.90 -4.73
C ALA A 263 -2.38 5.71 -3.82
N ALA A 264 -3.54 5.77 -3.15
CA ALA A 264 -4.06 4.69 -2.31
C ALA A 264 -4.48 3.44 -3.09
N LEU A 265 -4.71 3.53 -4.41
CA LEU A 265 -4.90 2.37 -5.29
C LEU A 265 -3.58 1.64 -5.65
N GLY A 266 -2.45 2.10 -5.09
CA GLY A 266 -1.14 1.47 -5.33
C GLY A 266 -0.50 1.83 -6.66
N VAL A 267 -1.09 2.76 -7.42
CA VAL A 267 -0.42 3.45 -8.54
C VAL A 267 0.45 4.60 -8.04
N GLU A 268 1.27 5.16 -8.92
CA GLU A 268 1.84 6.49 -8.77
C GLU A 268 0.86 7.56 -9.29
N VAL A 269 1.05 8.79 -8.84
CA VAL A 269 0.45 9.97 -9.47
C VAL A 269 1.57 10.80 -10.06
N GLN A 270 1.32 11.43 -11.19
CA GLN A 270 2.24 12.31 -11.87
C GLN A 270 1.43 13.53 -12.33
N ILE A 271 1.93 14.73 -12.10
CA ILE A 271 1.31 15.94 -12.66
C ILE A 271 1.98 16.16 -14.01
N THR A 272 1.20 16.18 -15.09
CA THR A 272 1.72 15.89 -16.44
C THR A 272 1.77 17.08 -17.37
N GLU A 273 0.85 18.04 -17.27
CA GLU A 273 0.68 19.10 -18.26
C GLU A 273 0.42 20.47 -17.60
N LEU A 274 1.07 20.72 -16.46
CA LEU A 274 0.75 21.83 -15.55
C LEU A 274 0.99 23.22 -16.18
N ASP A 275 -0.09 23.92 -16.49
CA ASP A 275 -0.10 25.33 -16.84
C ASP A 275 -1.30 26.05 -16.15
N ILE A 276 -1.07 27.28 -15.67
CA ILE A 276 -2.00 28.00 -14.79
C ILE A 276 -2.18 29.44 -15.30
N GLU A 277 -3.34 29.75 -15.85
CA GLU A 277 -3.60 31.09 -16.41
C GLU A 277 -3.50 32.23 -15.39
N GLY A 278 -3.08 33.40 -15.89
CA GLY A 278 -2.91 34.63 -15.13
C GLY A 278 -1.45 35.03 -14.98
N SER A 279 -1.16 35.84 -13.97
CA SER A 279 0.21 36.26 -13.63
C SER A 279 0.31 36.70 -12.17
N GLY A 280 1.51 37.10 -11.73
CA GLY A 280 1.74 37.66 -10.40
C GLY A 280 1.52 36.67 -9.25
N SER A 281 1.15 37.21 -8.09
CA SER A 281 1.12 36.47 -6.82
C SER A 281 0.08 35.36 -6.78
N GLN A 282 -1.09 35.54 -7.42
CA GLN A 282 -2.14 34.52 -7.44
C GLN A 282 -1.73 33.29 -8.26
N GLN A 283 -1.15 33.48 -9.45
CA GLN A 283 -0.56 32.39 -10.24
C GLN A 283 0.55 31.70 -9.43
N ALA A 284 1.43 32.49 -8.80
CA ALA A 284 2.56 31.97 -8.05
C ALA A 284 2.16 31.15 -6.80
N GLN A 285 1.14 31.59 -6.06
CA GLN A 285 0.59 30.84 -4.93
C GLN A 285 -0.08 29.54 -5.41
N THR A 286 -0.77 29.57 -6.55
CA THR A 286 -1.44 28.39 -7.10
C THR A 286 -0.41 27.33 -7.54
N TYR A 287 0.67 27.74 -8.21
CA TYR A 287 1.80 26.85 -8.50
C TYR A 287 2.42 26.25 -7.23
N ALA A 288 2.67 27.05 -6.20
CA ALA A 288 3.19 26.55 -4.92
C ALA A 288 2.23 25.57 -4.23
N ASN A 289 0.92 25.80 -4.28
CA ASN A 289 -0.08 24.89 -3.73
C ASN A 289 -0.04 23.51 -4.42
N VAL A 290 -0.02 23.49 -5.76
CA VAL A 290 0.09 22.26 -6.58
C VAL A 290 1.38 21.49 -6.26
N VAL A 291 2.51 22.19 -6.14
CA VAL A 291 3.80 21.60 -5.74
C VAL A 291 3.73 21.00 -4.33
N ASN A 292 3.19 21.74 -3.35
CA ASN A 292 3.05 21.30 -1.97
C ASN A 292 2.12 20.08 -1.83
N ASP A 293 1.04 20.00 -2.62
CA ASP A 293 0.12 18.86 -2.64
C ASP A 293 0.79 17.59 -3.22
N CYS A 294 1.64 17.73 -4.25
CA CYS A 294 2.46 16.62 -4.74
C CYS A 294 3.55 16.21 -3.75
N LEU A 295 4.22 17.17 -3.10
CA LEU A 295 5.20 16.92 -2.03
C LEU A 295 4.58 16.12 -0.86
N ALA A 296 3.36 16.47 -0.47
CA ALA A 296 2.63 15.83 0.63
C ALA A 296 2.21 14.38 0.35
N VAL A 297 2.22 13.91 -0.90
CA VAL A 297 1.90 12.52 -1.26
C VAL A 297 3.15 11.81 -1.79
N PRO A 298 3.74 10.83 -1.06
CA PRO A 298 4.99 10.16 -1.46
C PRO A 298 4.93 9.40 -2.80
N ARG A 299 3.73 9.07 -3.27
CA ARG A 299 3.48 8.43 -4.59
C ARG A 299 3.22 9.43 -5.72
N CYS A 300 3.18 10.74 -5.44
CA CYS A 300 3.25 11.76 -6.49
C CYS A 300 4.73 11.92 -6.92
N THR A 301 5.12 11.34 -8.05
CA THR A 301 6.55 11.11 -8.39
C THR A 301 7.22 12.19 -9.23
N GLY A 302 6.45 13.18 -9.69
CA GLY A 302 6.99 14.35 -10.36
C GLY A 302 5.93 15.23 -11.00
N ILE A 303 6.40 16.37 -11.52
CA ILE A 303 5.60 17.45 -12.08
C ILE A 303 6.21 17.84 -13.44
N THR A 304 5.40 17.87 -14.49
CA THR A 304 5.76 18.43 -15.80
C THR A 304 4.90 19.66 -16.06
N VAL A 305 5.50 20.74 -16.56
CA VAL A 305 4.79 21.92 -17.08
C VAL A 305 4.64 21.86 -18.60
N TRP A 306 3.53 22.35 -19.15
CA TRP A 306 3.22 22.21 -20.58
C TRP A 306 3.81 23.33 -21.44
N GLY A 307 5.14 23.42 -21.44
CA GLY A 307 5.94 24.34 -22.24
C GLY A 307 7.01 25.07 -21.43
N VAL A 308 7.90 25.77 -22.13
CA VAL A 308 9.10 26.40 -21.53
C VAL A 308 8.84 27.86 -21.12
N ARG A 309 8.43 28.71 -22.07
CA ARG A 309 8.03 30.12 -21.84
C ARG A 309 6.56 30.31 -22.17
N ASP A 310 5.95 31.37 -21.64
CA ASP A 310 4.57 31.77 -21.99
C ASP A 310 4.32 31.81 -23.52
N THR A 311 5.29 32.27 -24.32
CA THR A 311 5.24 32.32 -25.80
C THR A 311 5.44 30.97 -26.50
N ASP A 312 5.77 29.91 -25.77
CA ASP A 312 5.82 28.54 -26.27
C ASP A 312 4.54 27.75 -25.99
N SER A 313 3.70 28.20 -25.05
CA SER A 313 2.47 27.48 -24.65
C SER A 313 1.37 27.55 -25.71
N TRP A 314 0.61 26.47 -25.85
CA TRP A 314 -0.66 26.44 -26.57
C TRP A 314 -1.71 27.43 -26.01
N ARG A 315 -1.54 27.87 -24.75
CA ARG A 315 -2.37 28.85 -24.02
C ARG A 315 -1.68 30.21 -23.83
N ALA A 316 -0.76 30.59 -24.73
CA ALA A 316 0.11 31.77 -24.57
C ALA A 316 -0.59 33.08 -24.18
N SER A 317 -1.83 33.30 -24.65
CA SER A 317 -2.65 34.48 -24.32
C SER A 317 -2.97 34.62 -22.81
N GLY A 318 -2.97 33.53 -22.07
CA GLY A 318 -3.19 33.49 -20.62
C GLY A 318 -1.91 33.51 -19.78
N THR A 319 -0.74 33.70 -20.40
CA THR A 319 0.60 33.74 -19.78
C THR A 319 0.82 32.67 -18.69
N PRO A 320 0.67 31.37 -18.98
CA PRO A 320 0.32 30.39 -17.95
C PRO A 320 1.50 29.63 -17.34
N LEU A 321 2.76 29.91 -17.74
CA LEU A 321 3.95 29.11 -17.39
C LEU A 321 4.90 29.81 -16.41
N LEU A 322 6.02 29.17 -16.08
CA LEU A 322 7.00 29.64 -15.09
C LEU A 322 7.93 30.76 -15.62
N PHE A 323 8.08 30.90 -16.95
CA PHE A 323 8.94 31.89 -17.59
C PHE A 323 8.15 32.80 -18.53
N ASP A 324 8.49 34.09 -18.54
CA ASP A 324 7.84 35.04 -19.45
C ASP A 324 8.26 34.81 -20.92
N GLY A 325 7.63 35.54 -21.84
CA GLY A 325 7.90 35.41 -23.28
C GLY A 325 9.34 35.68 -23.73
N SER A 326 10.17 36.31 -22.89
CA SER A 326 11.60 36.54 -23.12
C SER A 326 12.50 35.51 -22.42
N GLY A 327 11.95 34.66 -21.54
CA GLY A 327 12.68 33.67 -20.76
C GLY A 327 13.05 34.09 -19.34
N ASN A 328 12.53 35.20 -18.83
CA ASN A 328 12.78 35.63 -17.45
C ASN A 328 11.94 34.80 -16.45
N LYS A 329 12.49 34.58 -15.25
CA LYS A 329 11.82 33.85 -14.16
C LYS A 329 10.65 34.68 -13.60
N LYS A 330 9.41 34.20 -13.73
CA LYS A 330 8.22 34.85 -13.15
C LYS A 330 8.14 34.60 -11.64
N GLN A 331 7.25 35.31 -10.94
CA GLN A 331 6.94 35.02 -9.53
C GLN A 331 6.53 33.54 -9.33
N ALA A 332 5.86 32.94 -10.33
CA ALA A 332 5.52 31.52 -10.35
C ALA A 332 6.75 30.60 -10.30
N TYR A 333 7.82 30.91 -11.03
CA TYR A 333 9.09 30.17 -10.91
C TYR A 333 9.60 30.22 -9.47
N THR A 334 9.68 31.41 -8.87
CA THR A 334 10.27 31.60 -7.54
C THR A 334 9.46 30.87 -6.47
N SER A 335 8.13 30.94 -6.51
CA SER A 335 7.28 30.20 -5.57
C SER A 335 7.32 28.69 -5.77
N THR A 336 7.46 28.21 -7.01
CA THR A 336 7.68 26.79 -7.33
C THR A 336 9.01 26.31 -6.76
N LEU A 337 10.10 27.03 -7.01
CA LEU A 337 11.44 26.69 -6.51
C LEU A 337 11.49 26.70 -4.97
N ASN A 338 10.87 27.71 -4.34
CA ASN A 338 10.78 27.80 -2.88
C ASN A 338 9.98 26.65 -2.26
N ALA A 339 8.87 26.24 -2.89
CA ALA A 339 8.06 25.11 -2.42
C ALA A 339 8.82 23.78 -2.54
N LEU A 340 9.54 23.56 -3.67
CA LEU A 340 10.40 22.38 -3.84
C LEU A 340 11.53 22.35 -2.80
N ASN A 341 12.22 23.47 -2.57
CA ASN A 341 13.30 23.58 -1.59
C ASN A 341 12.84 23.57 -0.12
N ALA A 342 11.54 23.69 0.15
CA ALA A 342 10.97 23.50 1.48
C ALA A 342 10.70 22.01 1.81
N ALA A 343 10.88 21.10 0.85
CA ALA A 343 10.77 19.67 1.10
C ALA A 343 11.93 19.12 1.93
N THR A 344 11.63 18.27 2.91
CA THR A 344 12.67 17.52 3.64
C THR A 344 13.46 16.63 2.67
N PRO A 345 14.81 16.68 2.66
CA PRO A 345 15.61 15.85 1.77
C PRO A 345 15.37 14.36 1.96
N VAL A 346 15.09 13.65 0.87
CA VAL A 346 15.18 12.20 0.81
C VAL A 346 16.65 11.86 0.60
N GLN A 347 17.28 11.14 1.54
CA GLN A 347 18.65 10.68 1.35
C GLN A 347 18.73 9.68 0.17
N THR A 348 19.14 10.18 -1.00
CA THR A 348 19.47 9.37 -2.16
C THR A 348 20.96 9.50 -2.47
N THR A 349 21.72 8.42 -2.29
CA THR A 349 23.04 8.30 -2.94
C THR A 349 22.85 8.37 -4.46
N PRO A 350 23.63 9.18 -5.20
CA PRO A 350 23.51 9.25 -6.66
C PRO A 350 23.69 7.87 -7.32
N PRO A 351 22.88 7.52 -8.33
CA PRO A 351 23.07 6.27 -9.06
C PRO A 351 24.32 6.35 -9.92
N THR A 352 25.26 5.42 -9.72
CA THR A 352 26.43 5.26 -10.58
C THR A 352 25.98 4.97 -12.02
N GLN A 353 26.49 5.72 -13.00
CA GLN A 353 26.31 5.37 -14.40
C GLN A 353 27.05 4.06 -14.71
N THR A 354 26.31 2.97 -14.84
CA THR A 354 26.84 1.68 -15.34
C THR A 354 26.55 1.54 -16.82
N THR A 355 27.61 1.49 -17.63
CA THR A 355 27.58 1.24 -19.08
C THR A 355 26.87 -0.09 -19.39
N PRO A 356 26.12 -0.23 -20.51
CA PRO A 356 25.39 -1.46 -20.81
C PRO A 356 26.33 -2.67 -20.98
N PRO A 357 26.07 -3.82 -20.32
CA PRO A 357 26.84 -5.04 -20.53
C PRO A 357 26.47 -5.72 -21.86
N THR A 358 27.49 -6.30 -22.52
CA THR A 358 27.36 -6.99 -23.81
C THR A 358 26.52 -8.27 -23.69
N GLN A 359 25.75 -8.59 -24.74
CA GLN A 359 25.02 -9.86 -24.85
C GLN A 359 25.96 -11.07 -24.78
N THR A 360 25.55 -12.11 -24.05
CA THR A 360 26.08 -13.48 -24.14
C THR A 360 24.93 -14.47 -24.20
N THR A 361 25.13 -15.57 -24.95
CA THR A 361 24.09 -16.53 -25.33
C THR A 361 23.84 -17.61 -24.27
N PRO A 362 22.60 -18.15 -24.17
CA PRO A 362 22.25 -19.16 -23.16
C PRO A 362 22.66 -20.59 -23.57
N PRO A 363 23.12 -21.44 -22.64
CA PRO A 363 23.32 -22.87 -22.86
C PRO A 363 22.05 -23.72 -22.66
N THR A 364 22.10 -24.97 -23.14
CA THR A 364 20.96 -25.85 -23.39
C THR A 364 20.38 -26.56 -22.15
N GLN A 365 19.10 -26.94 -22.22
CA GLN A 365 18.42 -27.82 -21.27
C GLN A 365 19.03 -29.24 -21.20
N THR A 366 18.87 -29.90 -20.05
CA THR A 366 18.97 -31.37 -19.89
C THR A 366 17.84 -31.89 -19.00
N THR A 367 17.47 -33.16 -19.17
CA THR A 367 16.24 -33.79 -18.63
C THR A 367 16.44 -34.56 -17.32
N PRO A 368 15.36 -34.79 -16.53
CA PRO A 368 15.42 -35.46 -15.22
C PRO A 368 15.24 -37.00 -15.30
N PRO A 369 15.76 -37.76 -14.31
CA PRO A 369 15.49 -39.20 -14.13
C PRO A 369 14.26 -39.50 -13.22
N THR A 370 13.91 -40.78 -13.11
CA THR A 370 12.56 -41.27 -12.74
C THR A 370 12.39 -41.74 -11.27
N GLN A 371 11.12 -41.93 -10.88
CA GLN A 371 10.56 -42.34 -9.58
C GLN A 371 11.15 -43.57 -8.87
N THR A 372 10.97 -43.62 -7.54
CA THR A 372 10.70 -44.83 -6.75
C THR A 372 9.67 -44.56 -5.62
N THR A 373 8.96 -45.60 -5.17
CA THR A 373 7.86 -45.62 -4.17
C THR A 373 7.70 -47.04 -3.59
N PRO A 374 6.92 -47.30 -2.52
CA PRO A 374 6.50 -46.48 -1.37
C PRO A 374 6.97 -47.13 -0.03
N PRO A 375 6.37 -46.86 1.17
CA PRO A 375 5.19 -47.65 1.57
C PRO A 375 4.09 -46.93 2.40
N THR A 376 2.88 -47.47 2.22
CA THR A 376 1.64 -47.50 3.04
C THR A 376 1.52 -46.72 4.37
N GLN A 377 0.81 -45.58 4.30
CA GLN A 377 -0.46 -45.29 4.99
C GLN A 377 -0.68 -45.67 6.48
N THR A 378 -0.91 -44.64 7.32
CA THR A 378 -1.82 -44.67 8.48
C THR A 378 -2.72 -43.43 8.46
N THR A 379 -3.98 -43.58 8.90
CA THR A 379 -5.04 -42.56 8.70
C THR A 379 -5.14 -41.58 9.87
N PRO A 380 -5.08 -40.25 9.66
CA PRO A 380 -5.41 -39.26 10.69
C PRO A 380 -6.92 -39.23 10.98
N PRO A 381 -7.36 -38.83 12.20
CA PRO A 381 -8.77 -38.75 12.55
C PRO A 381 -9.50 -37.59 11.87
N THR A 382 -10.82 -37.74 11.71
CA THR A 382 -11.71 -36.73 11.09
C THR A 382 -11.63 -35.39 11.83
N GLN A 383 -11.17 -34.35 11.12
CA GLN A 383 -11.13 -32.99 11.63
C GLN A 383 -12.56 -32.42 11.66
N THR A 384 -13.12 -32.24 12.86
CA THR A 384 -14.44 -31.61 13.05
C THR A 384 -14.38 -30.14 12.62
N THR A 385 -15.27 -29.74 11.72
CA THR A 385 -15.38 -28.38 11.19
C THR A 385 -15.57 -27.36 12.33
N PRO A 386 -14.75 -26.31 12.46
CA PRO A 386 -15.06 -25.17 13.31
C PRO A 386 -16.40 -24.53 12.89
N PRO A 387 -17.20 -24.00 13.83
CA PRO A 387 -18.52 -23.48 13.51
C PRO A 387 -18.44 -22.26 12.58
N THR A 388 -19.35 -22.20 11.60
CA THR A 388 -19.55 -21.05 10.72
C THR A 388 -19.73 -19.79 11.56
N GLN A 389 -18.85 -18.80 11.39
CA GLN A 389 -18.87 -17.59 12.21
C GLN A 389 -20.06 -16.71 11.81
N THR A 390 -21.11 -16.76 12.63
CA THR A 390 -22.30 -15.91 12.53
C THR A 390 -21.95 -14.43 12.75
N THR A 391 -22.88 -13.56 12.34
CA THR A 391 -22.81 -12.10 12.45
C THR A 391 -22.16 -11.61 13.74
N PRO A 392 -21.20 -10.64 13.69
CA PRO A 392 -20.57 -10.10 14.89
C PRO A 392 -21.61 -9.57 15.89
N PRO A 393 -21.45 -9.81 17.20
CA PRO A 393 -22.39 -9.32 18.21
C PRO A 393 -22.42 -7.78 18.25
N SER A 394 -23.62 -7.19 18.26
CA SER A 394 -23.80 -5.73 18.34
C SER A 394 -23.29 -5.16 19.67
N GLN A 395 -23.40 -5.95 20.74
CA GLN A 395 -22.99 -5.58 22.09
C GLN A 395 -21.47 -5.38 22.21
N PRO A 396 -21.00 -4.43 23.06
CA PRO A 396 -19.59 -4.27 23.39
C PRO A 396 -18.97 -5.59 23.90
N GLY A 397 -17.74 -5.88 23.45
CA GLY A 397 -16.98 -7.03 23.93
C GLY A 397 -16.57 -6.82 25.39
N ALA A 398 -16.96 -7.75 26.27
CA ALA A 398 -16.62 -7.70 27.70
C ALA A 398 -15.14 -8.05 27.99
N THR A 399 -14.43 -8.58 27.00
CA THR A 399 -13.02 -9.02 27.06
C THR A 399 -12.28 -8.56 25.81
N LEU A 400 -10.95 -8.46 25.89
CA LEU A 400 -10.15 -7.90 24.79
C LEU A 400 -10.30 -8.71 23.48
N GLN A 401 -10.27 -10.04 23.55
CA GLN A 401 -10.52 -10.93 22.41
C GLN A 401 -11.89 -10.72 21.77
N ALA A 402 -12.95 -10.51 22.56
CA ALA A 402 -14.29 -10.27 22.05
C ALA A 402 -14.39 -8.89 21.38
N ALA A 403 -13.77 -7.87 21.98
CA ALA A 403 -13.75 -6.52 21.45
C ALA A 403 -12.92 -6.41 20.15
N ALA A 404 -11.82 -7.16 20.01
CA ALA A 404 -11.05 -7.23 18.77
C ALA A 404 -11.77 -8.03 17.67
N ALA A 405 -12.37 -9.18 18.01
CA ALA A 405 -13.09 -10.04 17.08
C ALA A 405 -14.28 -9.33 16.40
N ARG A 406 -14.93 -8.38 17.10
CA ARG A 406 -15.94 -7.46 16.56
C ARG A 406 -15.50 -6.67 15.31
N THR A 407 -14.20 -6.61 15.00
CA THR A 407 -13.64 -5.97 13.79
C THR A 407 -12.83 -6.92 12.90
N GLY A 408 -12.93 -8.24 13.11
CA GLY A 408 -12.16 -9.24 12.36
C GLY A 408 -10.67 -9.27 12.71
N ARG A 409 -10.32 -8.93 13.96
CA ARG A 409 -8.94 -8.89 14.47
C ARG A 409 -8.74 -9.81 15.67
N TYR A 410 -7.51 -10.28 15.88
CA TYR A 410 -7.12 -10.97 17.11
C TYR A 410 -6.62 -9.99 18.18
N PHE A 411 -6.75 -10.38 19.45
CA PHE A 411 -6.01 -9.82 20.57
C PHE A 411 -5.26 -10.96 21.27
N GLY A 412 -3.93 -10.88 21.33
CA GLY A 412 -3.05 -11.98 21.67
C GLY A 412 -2.11 -11.72 22.83
N VAL A 413 -1.45 -12.77 23.32
CA VAL A 413 -0.50 -12.70 24.44
C VAL A 413 0.67 -13.66 24.26
N ALA A 414 1.86 -13.25 24.71
CA ALA A 414 3.00 -14.15 24.87
C ALA A 414 2.84 -15.02 26.12
N LEU A 415 3.01 -16.34 25.98
CA LEU A 415 2.93 -17.31 27.06
C LEU A 415 4.21 -18.13 27.19
N ALA A 416 4.62 -18.39 28.44
CA ALA A 416 5.68 -19.32 28.79
C ALA A 416 5.10 -20.65 29.29
N ALA A 417 5.64 -21.77 28.82
CA ALA A 417 5.19 -23.11 29.17
C ALA A 417 5.31 -23.40 30.67
N GLY A 418 6.36 -22.87 31.31
CA GLY A 418 6.57 -22.97 32.76
C GLY A 418 5.45 -22.33 33.59
N LYS A 419 4.78 -21.30 33.06
CA LYS A 419 3.70 -20.55 33.73
C LYS A 419 2.31 -21.17 33.54
N LEU A 420 2.14 -22.18 32.69
CA LEU A 420 0.84 -22.82 32.43
C LEU A 420 0.23 -23.59 33.62
N ASN A 421 0.92 -23.67 34.76
CA ASN A 421 0.38 -24.18 36.03
C ASN A 421 -0.08 -23.07 36.99
N ASP A 422 0.16 -21.79 36.67
CA ASP A 422 -0.38 -20.65 37.42
C ASP A 422 -1.84 -20.42 36.98
N SER A 423 -2.77 -20.58 37.92
CA SER A 423 -4.21 -20.45 37.66
C SER A 423 -4.65 -19.02 37.36
N THR A 424 -4.01 -18.01 37.94
CA THR A 424 -4.27 -16.59 37.66
C THR A 424 -3.78 -16.24 36.25
N TYR A 425 -2.56 -16.65 35.90
CA TYR A 425 -1.96 -16.48 34.58
C TYR A 425 -2.84 -17.10 33.48
N THR A 426 -3.18 -18.37 33.62
CA THR A 426 -4.01 -19.10 32.64
C THR A 426 -5.47 -18.62 32.59
N THR A 427 -6.06 -18.18 33.71
CA THR A 427 -7.41 -17.58 33.73
C THR A 427 -7.45 -16.26 32.95
N ILE A 428 -6.47 -15.38 33.15
CA ILE A 428 -6.38 -14.12 32.38
C ILE A 428 -6.11 -14.42 30.91
N ALA A 429 -5.14 -15.29 30.62
CA ALA A 429 -4.79 -15.69 29.25
C ALA A 429 -6.02 -16.23 28.47
N ASN A 430 -6.81 -17.13 29.08
CA ASN A 430 -7.97 -17.71 28.42
C ASN A 430 -9.14 -16.72 28.29
N ARG A 431 -9.39 -15.91 29.34
CA ARG A 431 -10.51 -14.96 29.37
C ARG A 431 -10.33 -13.80 28.39
N GLU A 432 -9.11 -13.33 28.17
CA GLU A 432 -8.88 -12.05 27.50
C GLU A 432 -8.30 -12.16 26.09
N PHE A 433 -7.69 -13.28 25.69
CA PHE A 433 -6.94 -13.39 24.44
C PHE A 433 -7.41 -14.54 23.55
N ASN A 434 -7.34 -14.37 22.23
CA ASN A 434 -7.66 -15.41 21.21
C ASN A 434 -6.47 -15.84 20.34
N MET A 435 -5.30 -15.19 20.50
CA MET A 435 -4.03 -15.56 19.87
C MET A 435 -2.96 -15.78 20.94
N VAL A 436 -2.10 -16.79 20.75
CA VAL A 436 -0.99 -17.12 21.66
C VAL A 436 0.32 -17.08 20.88
N THR A 437 1.35 -16.45 21.45
CA THR A 437 2.75 -16.60 21.00
C THR A 437 3.52 -17.35 22.07
N ALA A 438 4.41 -18.27 21.71
CA ALA A 438 5.34 -18.85 22.68
C ALA A 438 6.46 -17.85 22.97
N GLU A 439 6.71 -17.55 24.25
CA GLU A 439 7.68 -16.53 24.65
C GLU A 439 9.12 -16.94 24.29
N ASN A 440 9.47 -18.21 24.50
CA ASN A 440 10.81 -18.76 24.20
C ASN A 440 10.77 -20.16 23.58
N GLU A 441 9.69 -20.92 23.79
CA GLU A 441 9.62 -22.37 23.58
C GLU A 441 9.49 -22.81 22.11
N MET A 442 9.42 -21.85 21.18
CA MET A 442 9.44 -22.08 19.73
C MET A 442 10.64 -21.41 19.03
N LYS A 443 11.60 -20.88 19.81
CA LYS A 443 12.88 -20.33 19.30
C LYS A 443 13.89 -21.43 18.98
N MET A 444 15.00 -21.05 18.34
CA MET A 444 15.92 -22.00 17.70
C MET A 444 16.66 -22.91 18.70
N ASP A 445 17.04 -22.38 19.86
CA ASP A 445 17.72 -23.13 20.92
C ASP A 445 16.79 -24.13 21.64
N ALA A 446 15.54 -23.74 21.89
CA ALA A 446 14.52 -24.59 22.48
C ALA A 446 14.12 -25.73 21.53
N THR A 447 14.00 -25.45 20.23
CA THR A 447 13.50 -26.40 19.22
C THR A 447 14.57 -27.27 18.57
N GLU A 448 15.84 -26.85 18.48
CA GLU A 448 16.97 -27.69 18.00
C GLU A 448 18.22 -27.54 18.90
N PRO A 449 18.16 -27.96 20.18
CA PRO A 449 19.25 -27.76 21.14
C PRO A 449 20.58 -28.41 20.72
N ASN A 450 20.54 -29.55 20.02
CA ASN A 450 21.69 -30.14 19.32
C ASN A 450 21.34 -30.32 17.83
N GLN A 451 22.33 -30.24 16.96
CA GLN A 451 22.11 -30.32 15.50
C GLN A 451 21.36 -31.60 15.09
N ASN A 452 20.28 -31.44 14.33
CA ASN A 452 19.30 -32.47 13.93
C ASN A 452 18.55 -33.18 15.07
N GLN A 453 18.68 -32.75 16.33
CA GLN A 453 17.95 -33.29 17.48
C GLN A 453 16.89 -32.28 17.93
N PHE A 454 15.70 -32.38 17.33
CA PHE A 454 14.61 -31.45 17.60
C PHE A 454 13.86 -31.79 18.90
N ASN A 455 13.47 -30.77 19.66
CA ASN A 455 12.68 -30.87 20.88
C ASN A 455 11.46 -29.93 20.82
N PHE A 456 10.27 -30.49 20.57
CA PHE A 456 9.04 -29.71 20.49
C PHE A 456 8.25 -29.65 21.81
N SER A 457 8.67 -30.38 22.84
CA SER A 457 7.85 -30.69 24.04
C SER A 457 7.23 -29.49 24.76
N GLN A 458 7.94 -28.36 24.88
CA GLN A 458 7.42 -27.16 25.55
C GLN A 458 6.59 -26.27 24.60
N GLY A 459 6.96 -26.20 23.31
CA GLY A 459 6.14 -25.54 22.28
C GLY A 459 4.80 -26.26 22.08
N ASP A 460 4.81 -27.59 22.01
CA ASP A 460 3.62 -28.44 22.03
C ASP A 460 2.79 -28.25 23.30
N ARG A 461 3.39 -28.02 24.47
CA ARG A 461 2.63 -27.75 25.70
C ARG A 461 1.81 -26.46 25.58
N ILE A 462 2.39 -25.41 24.99
CA ILE A 462 1.68 -24.15 24.71
C ILE A 462 0.64 -24.33 23.61
N LEU A 463 0.99 -25.00 22.51
CA LEU A 463 0.10 -25.26 21.38
C LEU A 463 -1.10 -26.13 21.75
N ASN A 464 -0.91 -27.15 22.59
CA ASN A 464 -2.00 -27.98 23.11
C ASN A 464 -2.91 -27.16 24.05
N TRP A 465 -2.34 -26.36 24.97
CA TRP A 465 -3.13 -25.47 25.82
C TRP A 465 -3.94 -24.46 24.99
N ALA A 466 -3.32 -23.84 23.98
CA ALA A 466 -3.97 -22.91 23.06
C ALA A 466 -5.12 -23.60 22.32
N THR A 467 -4.85 -24.77 21.71
CA THR A 467 -5.84 -25.55 20.94
C THR A 467 -7.02 -25.99 21.81
N GLN A 468 -6.77 -26.50 23.02
CA GLN A 468 -7.80 -26.90 23.99
C GLN A 468 -8.70 -25.74 24.45
N ASN A 469 -8.19 -24.50 24.38
CA ASN A 469 -8.91 -23.29 24.74
C ASN A 469 -9.38 -22.46 23.51
N GLY A 470 -9.38 -23.07 22.31
CA GLY A 470 -9.89 -22.44 21.09
C GLY A 470 -9.07 -21.24 20.60
N LYS A 471 -7.77 -21.19 20.91
CA LYS A 471 -6.86 -20.09 20.57
C LYS A 471 -6.06 -20.41 19.30
N GLN A 472 -5.81 -19.38 18.49
CA GLN A 472 -4.83 -19.45 17.40
C GLN A 472 -3.40 -19.33 17.97
N VAL A 473 -2.39 -19.80 17.23
CA VAL A 473 -0.98 -19.73 17.64
C VAL A 473 -0.12 -19.03 16.59
N ARG A 474 0.71 -18.08 17.04
CA ARG A 474 1.86 -17.54 16.32
C ARG A 474 3.12 -18.32 16.72
N GLY A 475 3.86 -18.81 15.74
CA GLY A 475 5.18 -19.38 15.96
C GLY A 475 6.26 -18.30 15.96
N HIS A 476 7.07 -18.25 17.01
CA HIS A 476 8.15 -17.27 17.21
C HIS A 476 9.41 -17.99 17.72
N ALA A 477 10.53 -18.04 16.99
CA ALA A 477 10.76 -17.56 15.62
C ALA A 477 11.73 -18.50 14.89
N LEU A 478 11.54 -18.70 13.57
CA LEU A 478 12.25 -19.74 12.79
C LEU A 478 13.72 -19.40 12.51
N ALA A 479 14.08 -18.11 12.47
CA ALA A 479 15.46 -17.67 12.36
C ALA A 479 15.65 -16.34 13.09
N TRP A 480 16.45 -16.35 14.16
CA TRP A 480 16.79 -15.17 14.95
C TRP A 480 18.26 -15.21 15.36
N HIS A 481 18.95 -14.07 15.25
CA HIS A 481 20.38 -13.99 15.54
C HIS A 481 20.72 -14.18 17.04
N SER A 482 19.84 -13.71 17.93
CA SER A 482 20.13 -13.55 19.37
C SER A 482 20.08 -14.87 20.16
N GLN A 483 19.16 -15.78 19.80
CA GLN A 483 18.89 -17.01 20.55
C GLN A 483 19.04 -18.26 19.67
N GLN A 484 20.24 -18.42 19.12
CA GLN A 484 20.67 -19.63 18.41
C GLN A 484 21.23 -20.68 19.39
N PRO A 485 21.07 -21.99 19.14
CA PRO A 485 21.75 -23.02 19.92
C PRO A 485 23.28 -22.91 19.73
N GLY A 486 24.06 -23.27 20.76
CA GLY A 486 25.51 -23.06 20.79
C GLY A 486 26.28 -23.73 19.63
N TRP A 487 25.76 -24.84 19.08
CA TRP A 487 26.36 -25.47 17.90
C TRP A 487 26.22 -24.61 16.63
N MET A 488 25.14 -23.84 16.49
CA MET A 488 24.87 -22.98 15.34
C MET A 488 25.61 -21.64 15.44
N GLN A 489 25.75 -21.09 16.66
CA GLN A 489 26.54 -19.89 16.93
C GLN A 489 28.00 -20.01 16.42
N ASN A 490 28.57 -21.22 16.49
CA ASN A 490 29.95 -21.51 16.08
C ASN A 490 30.11 -21.89 14.59
N MET A 491 29.02 -21.92 13.80
CA MET A 491 29.08 -22.20 12.37
C MET A 491 29.17 -20.93 11.52
N SER A 492 29.60 -21.08 10.27
CA SER A 492 29.64 -19.99 9.27
C SER A 492 29.41 -20.51 7.84
N GLY A 493 29.29 -19.58 6.88
CA GLY A 493 29.21 -19.88 5.45
C GLY A 493 28.11 -20.88 5.07
N THR A 494 28.40 -21.73 4.08
CA THR A 494 27.46 -22.72 3.53
C THR A 494 26.99 -23.75 4.57
N GLN A 495 27.80 -24.07 5.57
CA GLN A 495 27.41 -24.99 6.65
C GLN A 495 26.30 -24.39 7.51
N LEU A 496 26.48 -23.14 7.96
CA LEU A 496 25.44 -22.40 8.69
C LEU A 496 24.20 -22.16 7.81
N ARG A 497 24.40 -21.81 6.53
CA ARG A 497 23.32 -21.60 5.56
C ARG A 497 22.41 -22.82 5.47
N ASN A 498 23.00 -24.00 5.29
CA ASN A 498 22.27 -25.27 5.18
C ASN A 498 21.64 -25.68 6.52
N ALA A 499 22.31 -25.46 7.65
CA ALA A 499 21.78 -25.74 8.97
C ALA A 499 20.53 -24.91 9.28
N MET A 500 20.57 -23.59 9.04
CA MET A 500 19.43 -22.70 9.23
C MET A 500 18.25 -23.05 8.31
N LEU A 501 18.51 -23.39 7.03
CA LEU A 501 17.44 -23.82 6.12
C LEU A 501 16.84 -25.19 6.50
N ASN A 502 17.63 -26.13 7.03
CA ASN A 502 17.11 -27.37 7.63
C ASN A 502 16.26 -27.06 8.86
N HIS A 503 16.73 -26.21 9.78
CA HIS A 503 15.98 -25.79 10.97
C HIS A 503 14.61 -25.21 10.61
N VAL A 504 14.59 -24.15 9.79
CA VAL A 504 13.37 -23.49 9.29
C VAL A 504 12.40 -24.51 8.68
N THR A 505 12.90 -25.40 7.81
CA THR A 505 12.09 -26.43 7.15
C THR A 505 11.51 -27.43 8.15
N ARG A 506 12.32 -27.93 9.09
CA ARG A 506 11.94 -28.98 10.05
C ARG A 506 10.90 -28.47 11.05
N VAL A 507 11.12 -27.29 11.64
CA VAL A 507 10.21 -26.69 12.61
C VAL A 507 8.88 -26.33 11.94
N ALA A 508 8.90 -25.66 10.78
CA ALA A 508 7.68 -25.33 10.04
C ALA A 508 6.92 -26.58 9.55
N THR A 509 7.61 -27.66 9.18
CA THR A 509 6.98 -28.94 8.80
C THR A 509 6.31 -29.63 10.00
N TYR A 510 6.94 -29.61 11.18
CA TYR A 510 6.40 -30.26 12.40
C TYR A 510 5.08 -29.62 12.88
N TYR A 511 5.00 -28.29 12.75
CA TYR A 511 3.85 -27.50 13.15
C TYR A 511 2.89 -27.18 11.98
N LYS A 512 3.07 -27.81 10.82
CA LYS A 512 2.32 -27.53 9.58
C LYS A 512 0.80 -27.58 9.81
N GLY A 513 0.10 -26.49 9.43
CA GLY A 513 -1.35 -26.36 9.58
C GLY A 513 -1.84 -26.18 11.03
N LYS A 514 -0.94 -26.10 12.02
CA LYS A 514 -1.26 -25.81 13.43
C LYS A 514 -0.99 -24.34 13.81
N ILE A 515 -0.35 -23.58 12.92
CA ILE A 515 0.14 -22.22 13.16
C ILE A 515 -0.57 -21.24 12.23
N HIS A 516 -1.05 -20.13 12.78
CA HIS A 516 -1.66 -19.04 12.02
C HIS A 516 -0.59 -18.22 11.27
N SER A 517 0.45 -17.79 12.00
CA SER A 517 1.53 -16.97 11.47
C SER A 517 2.88 -17.35 12.07
N TRP A 518 3.93 -17.29 11.26
CA TRP A 518 5.33 -17.48 11.67
C TRP A 518 6.11 -16.18 11.58
N ASP A 519 6.85 -15.87 12.64
CA ASP A 519 8.02 -14.99 12.54
C ASP A 519 9.15 -15.80 11.88
N VAL A 520 9.27 -15.65 10.55
CA VAL A 520 10.23 -16.45 9.78
C VAL A 520 11.65 -15.94 9.99
N VAL A 521 11.80 -14.62 10.06
CA VAL A 521 13.05 -13.95 10.41
C VAL A 521 12.76 -12.81 11.37
N ASN A 522 13.50 -12.79 12.47
CA ASN A 522 13.41 -11.77 13.52
C ASN A 522 14.68 -10.88 13.53
N GLU A 523 14.51 -9.56 13.62
CA GLU A 523 15.55 -8.56 13.95
C GLU A 523 16.79 -8.53 13.03
N ALA A 524 16.61 -8.79 11.74
CA ALA A 524 17.69 -8.79 10.75
C ALA A 524 18.29 -7.42 10.37
N PHE A 525 17.72 -6.29 10.82
CA PHE A 525 18.32 -4.96 10.64
C PHE A 525 18.95 -4.45 11.94
N ALA A 526 20.02 -3.68 11.81
CA ALA A 526 20.68 -2.98 12.91
C ALA A 526 19.87 -1.77 13.35
N ASP A 527 20.12 -1.31 14.58
CA ASP A 527 19.61 -0.04 15.09
C ASP A 527 20.57 1.12 14.74
N GLY A 528 20.04 2.34 14.71
CA GLY A 528 20.78 3.54 14.32
C GLY A 528 20.59 3.93 12.85
N ASN A 529 21.46 4.85 12.39
CA ASN A 529 21.29 5.54 11.11
C ASN A 529 21.76 4.69 9.91
N GLY A 530 21.19 4.93 8.74
CA GLY A 530 21.49 4.23 7.49
C GLY A 530 20.75 2.91 7.26
N GLY A 531 20.16 2.30 8.31
CA GLY A 531 19.30 1.12 8.17
C GLY A 531 20.04 -0.12 7.66
N ALA A 532 21.25 -0.34 8.17
CA ALA A 532 22.12 -1.45 7.78
C ALA A 532 21.55 -2.82 8.21
N ARG A 533 21.99 -3.89 7.53
CA ARG A 533 21.80 -5.26 8.02
C ARG A 533 22.51 -5.45 9.37
N ARG A 534 21.93 -6.28 10.24
CA ARG A 534 22.55 -6.62 11.53
C ARG A 534 23.71 -7.60 11.32
N ASP A 535 24.92 -7.19 11.70
CA ASP A 535 26.06 -8.09 11.68
C ASP A 535 25.80 -9.29 12.60
N SER A 536 25.88 -10.47 12.01
CA SER A 536 25.54 -11.75 12.64
C SER A 536 26.13 -12.88 11.79
N ASN A 537 26.35 -14.04 12.39
CA ASN A 537 26.78 -15.23 11.66
C ASN A 537 25.79 -15.57 10.51
N LEU A 538 24.47 -15.43 10.75
CA LEU A 538 23.41 -15.60 9.73
C LEU A 538 23.55 -14.62 8.57
N GLN A 539 23.71 -13.32 8.83
CA GLN A 539 23.90 -12.30 7.77
C GLN A 539 25.17 -12.54 6.95
N ARG A 540 26.24 -13.06 7.57
CA ARG A 540 27.47 -13.45 6.88
C ARG A 540 27.33 -14.71 5.99
N THR A 541 26.14 -15.30 5.88
CA THR A 541 25.86 -16.38 4.91
C THR A 541 25.40 -15.90 3.52
N GLY A 542 25.07 -14.61 3.36
CA GLY A 542 24.65 -13.99 2.10
C GLY A 542 23.48 -13.01 2.29
N ASP A 543 23.36 -11.96 1.47
CA ASP A 543 22.25 -10.98 1.59
C ASP A 543 20.87 -11.57 1.27
N ASP A 544 20.84 -12.71 0.57
CA ASP A 544 19.66 -13.53 0.30
C ASP A 544 19.25 -14.41 1.49
N TRP A 545 19.93 -14.33 2.65
CA TRP A 545 19.73 -15.28 3.75
C TRP A 545 18.27 -15.35 4.19
N ILE A 546 17.66 -14.17 4.34
CA ILE A 546 16.26 -13.94 4.70
C ILE A 546 15.32 -14.51 3.64
N GLU A 547 15.55 -14.21 2.35
CA GLU A 547 14.67 -14.65 1.26
C GLU A 547 14.53 -16.17 1.23
N ALA A 548 15.63 -16.92 1.33
CA ALA A 548 15.54 -18.36 1.30
C ALA A 548 14.92 -18.94 2.58
N ALA A 549 14.99 -18.26 3.74
CA ALA A 549 14.21 -18.64 4.91
C ALA A 549 12.70 -18.52 4.65
N PHE A 550 12.24 -17.43 4.02
CA PHE A 550 10.85 -17.29 3.56
C PHE A 550 10.45 -18.36 2.53
N ARG A 551 11.31 -18.65 1.55
CA ARG A 551 11.03 -19.70 0.54
C ARG A 551 11.01 -21.10 1.16
N ALA A 552 11.88 -21.41 2.11
CA ALA A 552 11.89 -22.68 2.85
C ALA A 552 10.66 -22.83 3.75
N ALA A 553 10.30 -21.78 4.52
CA ALA A 553 9.10 -21.78 5.34
C ALA A 553 7.82 -21.99 4.50
N ARG A 554 7.71 -21.33 3.33
CA ARG A 554 6.57 -21.52 2.41
C ARG A 554 6.50 -22.93 1.83
N ALA A 555 7.64 -23.56 1.54
CA ALA A 555 7.68 -24.94 1.05
C ALA A 555 7.27 -25.94 2.15
N ALA A 556 7.68 -25.70 3.39
CA ALA A 556 7.31 -26.50 4.55
C ALA A 556 5.81 -26.36 4.88
N ASP A 557 5.33 -25.13 5.12
CA ASP A 557 3.91 -24.84 5.36
C ASP A 557 3.35 -23.78 4.37
N PRO A 558 2.65 -24.22 3.31
CA PRO A 558 1.93 -23.33 2.41
C PRO A 558 0.76 -22.57 3.04
N GLY A 559 0.20 -23.03 4.16
CA GLY A 559 -1.01 -22.47 4.78
C GLY A 559 -0.75 -21.38 5.82
N ALA A 560 0.38 -21.44 6.54
CA ALA A 560 0.75 -20.44 7.53
C ALA A 560 1.10 -19.08 6.88
N LYS A 561 0.76 -17.98 7.57
CA LYS A 561 1.17 -16.62 7.19
C LYS A 561 2.65 -16.40 7.52
N LEU A 562 3.43 -15.89 6.59
CA LEU A 562 4.88 -15.70 6.77
C LEU A 562 5.22 -14.23 7.00
N CYS A 563 5.69 -13.92 8.22
CA CYS A 563 5.98 -12.57 8.67
C CYS A 563 7.48 -12.31 8.83
N TYR A 564 7.88 -11.06 8.58
CA TYR A 564 9.13 -10.47 9.10
C TYR A 564 8.83 -9.69 10.38
N ASN A 565 9.68 -9.75 11.40
CA ASN A 565 9.42 -9.14 12.71
C ASN A 565 10.67 -8.40 13.26
N ASP A 566 10.50 -7.21 13.84
CA ASP A 566 11.61 -6.38 14.35
C ASP A 566 11.11 -5.23 15.26
N TYR A 567 11.89 -4.84 16.27
CA TYR A 567 11.68 -3.61 17.06
C TYR A 567 12.23 -2.38 16.36
N ASN A 568 11.91 -1.18 16.86
CA ASN A 568 12.36 0.10 16.27
C ASN A 568 12.03 0.21 14.76
N THR A 569 10.90 -0.37 14.35
CA THR A 569 10.34 -0.25 12.99
C THR A 569 9.08 0.61 12.97
N ASP A 570 8.74 1.18 14.12
CA ASP A 570 7.45 1.75 14.46
C ASP A 570 7.28 3.19 13.96
N ASN A 571 8.38 3.94 13.83
CA ASN A 571 8.40 5.31 13.31
C ASN A 571 8.73 5.31 11.81
N TRP A 572 7.89 5.96 11.00
CA TRP A 572 8.06 6.03 9.55
C TRP A 572 9.36 6.73 9.10
N THR A 573 9.94 7.62 9.91
CA THR A 573 11.17 8.37 9.56
C THR A 573 12.46 7.72 10.05
N TRP A 574 12.42 6.54 10.69
CA TRP A 574 13.65 5.83 11.06
C TRP A 574 14.23 5.04 9.88
N ASP A 575 15.56 5.07 9.72
CA ASP A 575 16.23 4.37 8.62
C ASP A 575 16.05 2.85 8.68
N LYS A 576 15.92 2.27 9.88
CA LYS A 576 15.60 0.86 10.11
C LYS A 576 14.22 0.51 9.52
N THR A 577 13.19 1.27 9.86
CA THR A 577 11.84 1.18 9.25
C THR A 577 11.88 1.27 7.74
N GLN A 578 12.61 2.26 7.20
CA GLN A 578 12.75 2.45 5.76
C GLN A 578 13.52 1.32 5.07
N ALA A 579 14.49 0.70 5.74
CA ALA A 579 15.23 -0.43 5.22
C ALA A 579 14.38 -1.72 5.20
N VAL A 580 13.60 -1.97 6.26
CA VAL A 580 12.58 -3.04 6.30
C VAL A 580 11.55 -2.82 5.19
N TYR A 581 11.04 -1.59 5.02
CA TYR A 581 10.11 -1.23 3.94
C TYR A 581 10.70 -1.49 2.55
N ARG A 582 11.96 -1.10 2.31
CA ARG A 582 12.68 -1.38 1.06
C ARG A 582 12.80 -2.90 0.79
N MET A 583 13.13 -3.70 1.81
CA MET A 583 13.21 -5.16 1.70
C MET A 583 11.85 -5.79 1.40
N VAL A 584 10.79 -5.41 2.12
CA VAL A 584 9.44 -5.96 1.89
C VAL A 584 8.96 -5.60 0.49
N ARG A 585 9.21 -4.37 0.02
CA ARG A 585 8.88 -3.95 -1.36
C ARG A 585 9.61 -4.78 -2.41
N ASP A 586 10.91 -4.99 -2.23
CA ASP A 586 11.74 -5.85 -3.10
C ASP A 586 11.20 -7.29 -3.13
N PHE A 587 10.95 -7.86 -1.94
CA PHE A 587 10.40 -9.21 -1.77
C PHE A 587 9.05 -9.38 -2.50
N LYS A 588 8.13 -8.42 -2.38
CA LYS A 588 6.85 -8.45 -3.11
C LYS A 588 7.04 -8.29 -4.62
N SER A 589 8.00 -7.48 -5.09
CA SER A 589 8.28 -7.36 -6.53
C SER A 589 8.91 -8.62 -7.16
N ARG A 590 9.65 -9.42 -6.37
CA ARG A 590 10.35 -10.64 -6.84
C ARG A 590 9.66 -11.95 -6.45
N GLY A 591 8.40 -11.89 -6.03
CA GLY A 591 7.62 -13.08 -5.65
C GLY A 591 8.26 -13.88 -4.50
N VAL A 592 8.91 -13.20 -3.55
CA VAL A 592 9.30 -13.80 -2.27
C VAL A 592 8.04 -13.92 -1.40
N PRO A 593 7.76 -15.08 -0.77
CA PRO A 593 6.46 -15.35 -0.14
C PRO A 593 6.34 -14.70 1.24
N ILE A 594 6.34 -13.37 1.31
CA ILE A 594 6.05 -12.59 2.52
C ILE A 594 4.59 -12.09 2.52
N ASP A 595 3.87 -12.43 3.60
CA ASP A 595 2.46 -12.10 3.77
C ASP A 595 2.24 -10.96 4.77
N CYS A 596 3.15 -10.79 5.74
CA CYS A 596 2.97 -9.90 6.88
C CYS A 596 4.27 -9.21 7.34
N VAL A 597 4.11 -8.10 8.06
CA VAL A 597 5.15 -7.49 8.89
C VAL A 597 4.64 -7.38 10.33
N GLY A 598 5.44 -7.90 11.25
CA GLY A 598 5.30 -7.78 12.69
C GLY A 598 6.06 -6.56 13.20
N PHE A 599 5.38 -5.72 13.96
CA PHE A 599 5.96 -4.58 14.68
C PHE A 599 5.98 -4.93 16.16
N GLN A 600 7.16 -5.12 16.73
CA GLN A 600 7.29 -5.50 18.14
C GLN A 600 6.67 -4.41 19.05
N SER A 601 6.88 -3.13 18.73
CA SER A 601 6.25 -1.99 19.40
C SER A 601 6.50 -1.91 20.92
N HIS A 602 7.71 -2.29 21.36
CA HIS A 602 8.21 -2.05 22.71
C HIS A 602 8.44 -0.54 22.94
N PHE A 603 7.52 0.13 23.64
CA PHE A 603 7.57 1.57 23.83
C PHE A 603 8.10 1.97 25.23
N ASN A 604 9.06 2.90 25.27
CA ASN A 604 9.56 3.50 26.50
C ASN A 604 10.12 4.93 26.26
N ALA A 605 10.89 5.48 27.21
CA ALA A 605 11.43 6.83 27.10
C ALA A 605 12.48 7.00 25.97
N GLN A 606 13.14 5.92 25.55
CA GLN A 606 14.16 5.92 24.50
C GLN A 606 13.59 5.52 23.12
N SER A 607 12.54 4.70 23.10
CA SER A 607 11.75 4.38 21.91
C SER A 607 10.29 4.73 22.18
N ALA A 608 9.95 6.02 22.06
CA ALA A 608 8.60 6.52 22.36
C ALA A 608 7.60 6.16 21.26
N TYR A 609 6.30 6.13 21.60
CA TYR A 609 5.22 6.09 20.61
C TYR A 609 5.26 7.34 19.71
N ASN A 610 5.11 7.15 18.39
CA ASN A 610 5.28 8.22 17.40
C ASN A 610 3.95 8.61 16.75
N SER A 611 3.75 9.89 16.48
CA SER A 611 2.54 10.42 15.81
C SER A 611 2.37 9.94 14.36
N ASN A 612 3.40 9.32 13.77
CA ASN A 612 3.37 8.72 12.44
C ASN A 612 3.24 7.17 12.47
N TYR A 613 2.91 6.56 13.60
CA TYR A 613 2.75 5.10 13.72
C TYR A 613 1.69 4.55 12.74
N ARG A 614 0.54 5.20 12.62
CA ARG A 614 -0.45 4.91 11.54
C ARG A 614 0.15 4.98 10.14
N THR A 615 1.05 5.93 9.87
CA THR A 615 1.73 6.08 8.57
C THR A 615 2.64 4.89 8.31
N THR A 616 3.39 4.43 9.31
CA THR A 616 4.17 3.19 9.26
C THR A 616 3.28 2.00 8.86
N LEU A 617 2.23 1.72 9.65
CA LEU A 617 1.31 0.61 9.42
C LEU A 617 0.64 0.70 8.03
N SER A 618 0.22 1.89 7.61
CA SER A 618 -0.42 2.13 6.31
C SER A 618 0.54 1.95 5.13
N SER A 619 1.80 2.38 5.25
CA SER A 619 2.80 2.24 4.20
C SER A 619 3.14 0.78 3.93
N PHE A 620 3.32 -0.04 4.97
CA PHE A 620 3.52 -1.49 4.79
C PHE A 620 2.27 -2.18 4.25
N ALA A 621 1.08 -1.82 4.73
CA ALA A 621 -0.18 -2.30 4.14
C ALA A 621 -0.28 -2.02 2.63
N ALA A 622 0.19 -0.85 2.17
CA ALA A 622 0.22 -0.46 0.76
C ALA A 622 1.25 -1.22 -0.12
N LEU A 623 2.00 -2.18 0.45
CA LEU A 623 2.79 -3.19 -0.29
C LEU A 623 2.03 -4.51 -0.50
N GLY A 624 0.78 -4.63 -0.06
CA GLY A 624 0.01 -5.88 -0.15
C GLY A 624 0.49 -6.94 0.84
N VAL A 625 0.93 -6.52 2.03
CA VAL A 625 1.14 -7.37 3.20
C VAL A 625 0.16 -6.96 4.31
N GLU A 626 -0.18 -7.89 5.18
CA GLU A 626 -0.79 -7.59 6.47
C GLU A 626 0.21 -6.89 7.39
N VAL A 627 -0.30 -6.10 8.33
CA VAL A 627 0.51 -5.61 9.45
C VAL A 627 -0.04 -6.19 10.75
N GLN A 628 0.85 -6.50 11.68
CA GLN A 628 0.51 -7.19 12.91
C GLN A 628 1.36 -6.56 14.03
N ILE A 629 0.74 -6.18 15.14
CA ILE A 629 1.46 -5.67 16.31
C ILE A 629 1.75 -6.89 17.18
N THR A 630 3.02 -7.17 17.48
CA THR A 630 3.46 -8.51 17.86
C THR A 630 3.92 -8.66 19.30
N GLU A 631 4.54 -7.63 19.90
CA GLU A 631 5.23 -7.75 21.19
C GLU A 631 4.94 -6.54 22.11
N LEU A 632 3.71 -6.00 22.04
CA LEU A 632 3.35 -4.70 22.61
C LEU A 632 3.45 -4.66 24.15
N ASP A 633 4.50 -3.99 24.62
CA ASP A 633 4.66 -3.53 26.00
C ASP A 633 5.00 -2.02 26.02
N ILE A 634 4.54 -1.31 27.05
CA ILE A 634 4.65 0.17 27.13
C ILE A 634 5.07 0.55 28.55
N GLU A 635 6.35 0.89 28.76
CA GLU A 635 6.87 1.25 30.09
C GLU A 635 6.16 2.46 30.70
N GLY A 636 5.87 2.38 32.00
CA GLY A 636 5.18 3.40 32.78
C GLY A 636 3.97 2.85 33.55
N SER A 637 3.09 3.74 33.99
CA SER A 637 1.81 3.38 34.59
C SER A 637 0.80 4.52 34.47
N GLY A 638 -0.45 4.23 34.81
CA GLY A 638 -1.53 5.20 34.85
C GLY A 638 -1.95 5.78 33.49
N GLN A 639 -2.61 6.93 33.52
CA GLN A 639 -3.27 7.57 32.36
C GLN A 639 -2.37 7.76 31.14
N GLN A 640 -1.07 8.05 31.32
CA GLN A 640 -0.15 8.22 30.18
C GLN A 640 0.13 6.89 29.47
N GLN A 641 0.34 5.80 30.21
CA GLN A 641 0.45 4.45 29.64
C GLN A 641 -0.87 4.06 28.96
N ALA A 642 -2.00 4.36 29.61
CA ALA A 642 -3.33 4.03 29.10
C ALA A 642 -3.68 4.76 27.79
N GLN A 643 -3.36 6.05 27.67
CA GLN A 643 -3.55 6.81 26.44
C GLN A 643 -2.67 6.29 25.31
N THR A 644 -1.40 5.92 25.59
CA THR A 644 -0.51 5.35 24.57
C THR A 644 -1.03 3.99 24.08
N TYR A 645 -1.50 3.12 24.97
CA TYR A 645 -2.16 1.86 24.60
C TYR A 645 -3.40 2.10 23.72
N ALA A 646 -4.26 3.07 24.07
CA ALA A 646 -5.42 3.43 23.25
C ALA A 646 -5.03 3.99 21.88
N ASN A 647 -3.97 4.80 21.79
CA ASN A 647 -3.47 5.33 20.51
C ASN A 647 -3.02 4.20 19.57
N VAL A 648 -2.23 3.23 20.08
CA VAL A 648 -1.77 2.06 19.33
C VAL A 648 -2.95 1.22 18.82
N VAL A 649 -3.97 0.99 19.65
CA VAL A 649 -5.22 0.32 19.24
C VAL A 649 -5.93 1.09 18.13
N ASN A 650 -6.14 2.39 18.31
CA ASN A 650 -6.83 3.24 17.34
C ASN A 650 -6.12 3.30 15.98
N ASP A 651 -4.78 3.30 15.97
CA ASP A 651 -3.98 3.25 14.75
C ASP A 651 -4.08 1.90 14.03
N CYS A 652 -4.11 0.78 14.77
CA CYS A 652 -4.41 -0.53 14.18
C CYS A 652 -5.84 -0.63 13.66
N LEU A 653 -6.84 -0.12 14.39
CA LEU A 653 -8.24 -0.09 13.96
C LEU A 653 -8.42 0.69 12.66
N ALA A 654 -7.73 1.84 12.53
CA ALA A 654 -7.75 2.71 11.36
C ALA A 654 -7.08 2.09 10.11
N VAL A 655 -6.29 1.02 10.24
CA VAL A 655 -5.64 0.32 9.12
C VAL A 655 -6.32 -1.04 8.90
N PRO A 656 -7.13 -1.24 7.83
CA PRO A 656 -7.85 -2.50 7.59
C PRO A 656 -6.95 -3.73 7.37
N ALA A 657 -5.68 -3.52 7.04
CA ALA A 657 -4.66 -4.55 6.93
C ALA A 657 -3.99 -4.90 8.27
N CYS A 658 -4.24 -4.14 9.35
CA CYS A 658 -3.78 -4.50 10.70
C CYS A 658 -4.66 -5.63 11.23
N LYS A 659 -4.12 -6.85 11.39
CA LYS A 659 -4.92 -8.06 11.71
C LYS A 659 -4.98 -8.44 13.18
N GLY A 660 -4.17 -7.82 14.03
CA GLY A 660 -4.29 -7.98 15.47
C GLY A 660 -3.12 -7.39 16.24
N ILE A 661 -3.26 -7.49 17.56
CA ILE A 661 -2.32 -6.94 18.54
C ILE A 661 -2.01 -8.04 19.56
N THR A 662 -0.73 -8.37 19.74
CA THR A 662 -0.24 -9.24 20.80
C THR A 662 0.53 -8.40 21.83
N VAL A 663 0.30 -8.65 23.12
CA VAL A 663 1.07 -8.05 24.23
C VAL A 663 2.10 -9.04 24.78
N TRP A 664 3.29 -8.55 25.16
CA TRP A 664 4.42 -9.42 25.53
C TRP A 664 4.42 -9.81 27.02
N GLY A 665 3.36 -10.51 27.43
CA GLY A 665 3.17 -11.10 28.75
C GLY A 665 1.77 -10.89 29.32
N VAL A 666 1.44 -11.59 30.41
CA VAL A 666 0.09 -11.57 31.02
C VAL A 666 -0.04 -10.49 32.10
N ARG A 667 0.85 -10.48 33.10
CA ARG A 667 0.94 -9.49 34.18
C ARG A 667 2.28 -8.76 34.12
N ASP A 668 2.36 -7.57 34.69
CA ASP A 668 3.62 -6.83 34.87
C ASP A 668 4.76 -7.73 35.45
N SER A 669 4.43 -8.59 36.43
CA SER A 669 5.34 -9.56 37.07
C SER A 669 5.78 -10.74 36.18
N ASP A 670 5.16 -10.92 35.02
CA ASP A 670 5.53 -11.91 34.00
C ASP A 670 6.25 -11.28 32.80
N SER A 671 6.46 -9.96 32.78
CA SER A 671 7.19 -9.29 31.70
C SER A 671 8.71 -9.33 31.89
N TRP A 672 9.44 -9.50 30.80
CA TRP A 672 10.88 -9.25 30.73
C TRP A 672 11.27 -7.81 31.12
N ARG A 673 10.34 -6.85 30.98
CA ARG A 673 10.45 -5.45 31.41
C ARG A 673 9.66 -5.15 32.70
N SER A 674 9.47 -6.14 33.57
CA SER A 674 8.68 -6.03 34.81
C SER A 674 8.98 -4.81 35.70
N TYR A 675 10.24 -4.32 35.70
CA TYR A 675 10.64 -3.09 36.38
C TYR A 675 9.89 -1.83 35.91
N GLY A 676 9.44 -1.80 34.65
CA GLY A 676 8.73 -0.69 34.02
C GLY A 676 7.21 -0.83 34.03
N THR A 677 6.67 -1.82 34.75
CA THR A 677 5.22 -2.14 34.85
C THR A 677 4.46 -2.00 33.52
N PRO A 678 4.85 -2.72 32.44
CA PRO A 678 4.60 -2.25 31.09
C PRO A 678 3.35 -2.85 30.41
N LEU A 679 2.56 -3.69 31.10
CA LEU A 679 1.47 -4.49 30.53
C LEU A 679 0.07 -4.04 30.99
N LEU A 680 -0.96 -4.77 30.56
CA LEU A 680 -2.38 -4.45 30.84
C LEU A 680 -2.86 -4.85 32.25
N PHE A 681 -2.14 -5.75 32.94
CA PHE A 681 -2.50 -6.26 34.27
C PHE A 681 -1.36 -6.07 35.27
N ASP A 682 -1.70 -5.74 36.52
CA ASP A 682 -0.72 -5.59 37.60
C ASP A 682 -0.12 -6.93 38.05
N ASN A 683 0.86 -6.88 38.96
CA ASN A 683 1.53 -8.06 39.52
C ASN A 683 0.58 -9.10 40.15
N SER A 684 -0.63 -8.71 40.57
CA SER A 684 -1.65 -9.58 41.16
C SER A 684 -2.64 -10.12 40.13
N GLY A 685 -2.70 -9.55 38.92
CA GLY A 685 -3.68 -9.86 37.89
C GLY A 685 -4.88 -8.90 37.81
N ASN A 686 -4.85 -7.77 38.51
CA ASN A 686 -5.88 -6.75 38.42
C ASN A 686 -5.77 -5.96 37.10
N LYS A 687 -6.91 -5.49 36.58
CA LYS A 687 -6.98 -4.67 35.36
C LYS A 687 -6.44 -3.26 35.64
N LYS A 688 -5.39 -2.84 34.92
CA LYS A 688 -4.84 -1.48 34.99
C LYS A 688 -5.69 -0.50 34.16
N GLU A 689 -5.46 0.80 34.31
CA GLU A 689 -6.07 1.83 33.45
C GLU A 689 -5.79 1.56 31.96
N ALA A 690 -4.61 1.00 31.65
CA ALA A 690 -4.24 0.54 30.31
C ALA A 690 -5.19 -0.52 29.75
N TYR A 691 -5.58 -1.54 30.53
CA TYR A 691 -6.59 -2.52 30.11
C TYR A 691 -7.90 -1.81 29.70
N THR A 692 -8.37 -0.89 30.54
CA THR A 692 -9.65 -0.19 30.35
C THR A 692 -9.61 0.68 29.09
N ALA A 693 -8.51 1.41 28.87
CA ALA A 693 -8.31 2.22 27.67
C ALA A 693 -8.20 1.37 26.39
N THR A 694 -7.49 0.24 26.43
CA THR A 694 -7.44 -0.74 25.33
C THR A 694 -8.82 -1.29 25.00
N LEU A 695 -9.58 -1.74 26.02
CA LEU A 695 -10.92 -2.31 25.83
C LEU A 695 -11.90 -1.27 25.26
N ASN A 696 -11.85 -0.03 25.77
CA ASN A 696 -12.69 1.06 25.30
C ASN A 696 -12.37 1.43 23.85
N ALA A 697 -11.09 1.52 23.47
CA ALA A 697 -10.68 1.78 22.09
C ALA A 697 -11.13 0.67 21.13
N LEU A 698 -10.94 -0.62 21.49
CA LEU A 698 -11.45 -1.75 20.72
C LEU A 698 -12.98 -1.70 20.56
N ASN A 699 -13.71 -1.35 21.62
CA ASN A 699 -15.17 -1.30 21.59
C ASN A 699 -15.76 -0.10 20.86
N ALA A 700 -15.08 1.04 20.86
CA ALA A 700 -15.43 2.25 20.10
C ALA A 700 -15.22 2.07 18.58
N GLY A 701 -14.50 1.03 18.14
CA GLY A 701 -14.31 0.67 16.74
C GLY A 701 -15.57 0.18 16.00
N GLN A 702 -16.75 0.19 16.64
CA GLN A 702 -18.04 -0.04 15.97
C GLN A 702 -18.98 1.16 16.14
N THR A 703 -19.38 1.76 15.02
CA THR A 703 -20.64 2.51 14.92
C THR A 703 -21.75 1.49 14.60
N PRO A 704 -22.74 1.27 15.48
CA PRO A 704 -23.75 0.25 15.24
C PRO A 704 -24.92 0.77 14.40
N THR A 705 -25.36 -0.04 13.44
CA THR A 705 -26.70 0.06 12.82
C THR A 705 -27.46 -1.19 13.21
N GLU A 706 -28.40 -1.08 14.14
CA GLU A 706 -29.13 -2.21 14.73
C GLU A 706 -30.52 -2.32 14.11
N THR A 707 -30.85 -3.49 13.54
CA THR A 707 -32.19 -3.84 13.08
C THR A 707 -32.55 -5.26 13.49
N THR A 708 -33.72 -5.41 14.12
CA THR A 708 -34.17 -6.65 14.78
C THR A 708 -34.69 -7.68 13.77
N PRO A 709 -34.36 -8.98 13.89
CA PRO A 709 -34.84 -10.02 12.98
C PRO A 709 -36.31 -10.42 13.27
N PRO A 710 -37.17 -10.59 12.24
CA PRO A 710 -38.45 -11.28 12.37
C PRO A 710 -38.30 -12.81 12.37
N THR A 711 -39.26 -13.50 12.99
CA THR A 711 -39.28 -14.96 13.22
C THR A 711 -39.39 -15.80 11.94
N GLU A 712 -38.64 -16.92 11.86
CA GLU A 712 -38.83 -17.95 10.82
C GLU A 712 -40.13 -18.75 11.00
N THR A 713 -40.69 -19.23 9.88
CA THR A 713 -41.64 -20.35 9.84
C THR A 713 -41.13 -21.42 8.87
N THR A 714 -41.20 -22.69 9.29
CA THR A 714 -40.54 -23.82 8.62
C THR A 714 -41.24 -24.29 7.32
N PRO A 715 -40.49 -24.76 6.31
CA PRO A 715 -41.04 -25.23 5.04
C PRO A 715 -41.30 -26.76 5.01
N PRO A 716 -42.24 -27.23 4.16
CA PRO A 716 -42.33 -28.64 3.74
C PRO A 716 -41.52 -28.96 2.46
N THR A 717 -41.27 -30.24 2.22
CA THR A 717 -40.29 -30.77 1.26
C THR A 717 -40.94 -31.38 0.00
N GLN A 718 -40.30 -31.29 -1.19
CA GLN A 718 -39.89 -32.46 -2.04
C GLN A 718 -39.53 -32.18 -3.52
N THR A 719 -38.65 -33.06 -4.05
CA THR A 719 -38.50 -33.56 -5.44
C THR A 719 -37.92 -32.70 -6.60
N THR A 720 -37.14 -33.40 -7.42
CA THR A 720 -36.58 -33.12 -8.77
C THR A 720 -36.80 -34.38 -9.64
N PRO A 721 -36.56 -34.44 -10.98
CA PRO A 721 -36.08 -33.45 -11.98
C PRO A 721 -37.24 -33.17 -13.00
N PRO A 722 -37.13 -32.98 -14.36
CA PRO A 722 -35.98 -32.80 -15.28
C PRO A 722 -36.08 -31.72 -16.40
N THR A 723 -34.89 -31.43 -16.96
CA THR A 723 -34.49 -31.13 -18.36
C THR A 723 -35.35 -30.31 -19.37
N GLU A 724 -34.74 -29.19 -19.81
CA GLU A 724 -34.78 -28.49 -21.12
C GLU A 724 -35.78 -27.36 -21.47
N THR A 725 -35.26 -26.49 -22.37
CA THR A 725 -35.83 -25.30 -23.05
C THR A 725 -35.97 -23.97 -22.28
N THR A 726 -35.44 -22.91 -22.91
CA THR A 726 -35.73 -21.46 -22.72
C THR A 726 -36.57 -20.97 -23.91
N PRO A 727 -37.16 -19.73 -23.94
CA PRO A 727 -37.17 -18.60 -22.99
C PRO A 727 -38.58 -18.48 -22.31
N PRO A 728 -39.15 -17.33 -21.81
CA PRO A 728 -38.70 -15.92 -21.69
C PRO A 728 -38.82 -15.39 -20.21
N PRO A 729 -39.24 -14.14 -19.86
CA PRO A 729 -39.07 -13.63 -18.48
C PRO A 729 -40.17 -14.08 -17.51
N GLY A 730 -39.78 -14.32 -16.25
CA GLY A 730 -40.70 -14.60 -15.15
C GLY A 730 -41.10 -13.35 -14.36
N ASN A 731 -42.40 -13.14 -14.17
CA ASN A 731 -42.97 -12.11 -13.29
C ASN A 731 -42.87 -12.55 -11.81
N GLY A 732 -41.65 -12.73 -11.29
CA GLY A 732 -41.45 -12.94 -9.85
C GLY A 732 -41.77 -11.68 -9.06
N ALA A 733 -42.45 -11.81 -7.92
CA ALA A 733 -42.67 -10.66 -7.04
C ALA A 733 -41.35 -10.20 -6.41
N CYS A 734 -41.14 -8.89 -6.32
CA CYS A 734 -40.02 -8.30 -5.59
C CYS A 734 -40.49 -7.44 -4.41
N SER A 735 -39.56 -7.13 -3.52
CA SER A 735 -39.77 -6.27 -2.36
C SER A 735 -38.66 -5.23 -2.30
N ALA A 736 -38.96 -4.04 -1.79
CA ALA A 736 -37.97 -2.97 -1.65
C ALA A 736 -38.04 -2.32 -0.26
N ALA A 737 -36.88 -2.11 0.36
CA ALA A 737 -36.78 -1.55 1.72
C ALA A 737 -35.77 -0.39 1.76
N LEU A 738 -36.22 0.77 2.23
CA LEU A 738 -35.40 1.98 2.36
C LEU A 738 -34.72 2.06 3.74
N THR A 739 -33.39 2.17 3.73
CA THR A 739 -32.58 2.59 4.88
C THR A 739 -31.93 3.96 4.59
N VAL A 740 -31.81 4.79 5.62
CA VAL A 740 -31.16 6.12 5.52
C VAL A 740 -29.73 5.98 6.04
N ALA A 741 -28.74 6.21 5.18
CA ALA A 741 -27.32 6.03 5.49
C ALA A 741 -26.69 7.27 6.15
N ASN A 742 -27.23 8.46 5.87
CA ASN A 742 -26.82 9.74 6.47
C ASN A 742 -27.95 10.78 6.31
N SER A 743 -28.00 11.80 7.18
CA SER A 743 -28.99 12.89 7.11
C SER A 743 -28.43 14.22 7.63
N TRP A 744 -28.90 15.32 7.05
CA TRP A 744 -28.46 16.68 7.36
C TRP A 744 -29.62 17.67 7.20
N PRO A 745 -29.52 18.93 7.67
CA PRO A 745 -30.56 19.93 7.45
C PRO A 745 -30.86 20.13 5.96
N GLY A 746 -32.06 19.72 5.54
CA GLY A 746 -32.55 19.86 4.16
C GLY A 746 -32.28 18.70 3.21
N GLY A 747 -31.62 17.60 3.63
CA GLY A 747 -31.43 16.43 2.78
C GLY A 747 -30.89 15.19 3.49
N TYR A 748 -30.86 14.07 2.77
CA TYR A 748 -30.43 12.78 3.31
C TYR A 748 -29.96 11.83 2.20
N GLN A 749 -29.21 10.80 2.60
CA GLN A 749 -28.76 9.73 1.70
C GLN A 749 -29.58 8.46 1.98
N GLY A 750 -30.33 8.00 0.97
CA GLY A 750 -31.11 6.76 1.02
C GLY A 750 -30.40 5.61 0.31
N THR A 751 -30.55 4.40 0.83
CA THR A 751 -30.18 3.14 0.20
C THR A 751 -31.40 2.23 0.19
N VAL A 752 -31.76 1.71 -0.98
CA VAL A 752 -32.88 0.78 -1.17
C VAL A 752 -32.33 -0.59 -1.51
N THR A 753 -32.63 -1.57 -0.66
CA THR A 753 -32.40 -2.99 -0.97
C THR A 753 -33.61 -3.52 -1.72
N VAL A 754 -33.39 -4.10 -2.90
CA VAL A 754 -34.40 -4.76 -3.72
C VAL A 754 -34.15 -6.26 -3.68
N THR A 755 -35.16 -7.04 -3.28
CA THR A 755 -35.06 -8.49 -3.09
C THR A 755 -36.12 -9.22 -3.89
N ALA A 756 -35.69 -10.20 -4.70
CA ALA A 756 -36.59 -11.12 -5.39
C ALA A 756 -37.22 -12.12 -4.41
N GLY A 757 -38.49 -12.45 -4.60
CA GLY A 757 -39.23 -13.41 -3.79
C GLY A 757 -38.83 -14.86 -4.05
N SER A 758 -39.80 -15.78 -3.96
CA SER A 758 -39.62 -17.22 -4.19
C SER A 758 -39.27 -17.61 -5.63
N SER A 759 -39.30 -16.66 -6.57
CA SER A 759 -38.94 -16.84 -7.98
C SER A 759 -37.90 -15.81 -8.40
N ALA A 760 -37.03 -16.19 -9.33
CA ALA A 760 -36.10 -15.25 -9.95
C ALA A 760 -36.82 -14.16 -10.76
N ILE A 761 -36.22 -12.97 -10.83
CA ILE A 761 -36.69 -11.84 -11.63
C ILE A 761 -35.61 -11.41 -12.62
N ASN A 762 -36.03 -10.86 -13.78
CA ASN A 762 -35.13 -10.37 -14.81
C ASN A 762 -35.47 -8.92 -15.17
N GLY A 763 -35.19 -8.04 -14.21
CA GLY A 763 -35.65 -6.65 -14.16
C GLY A 763 -36.37 -6.37 -12.84
N TRP A 764 -36.34 -5.11 -12.40
CA TRP A 764 -37.13 -4.61 -11.27
C TRP A 764 -37.31 -3.09 -11.36
N ARG A 765 -38.35 -2.59 -10.70
CA ARG A 765 -38.72 -1.18 -10.58
C ARG A 765 -39.23 -0.88 -9.18
N VAL A 766 -38.78 0.22 -8.58
CA VAL A 766 -39.19 0.65 -7.24
C VAL A 766 -39.72 2.08 -7.27
N THR A 767 -40.94 2.28 -6.77
CA THR A 767 -41.56 3.61 -6.64
C THR A 767 -41.14 4.25 -5.32
N LEU A 768 -40.46 5.40 -5.37
CA LEU A 768 -39.93 6.08 -4.18
C LEU A 768 -40.98 6.91 -3.40
N GLY A 769 -42.22 6.99 -3.90
CA GLY A 769 -43.31 7.69 -3.22
C GLY A 769 -43.11 9.22 -3.18
N SER A 770 -43.13 9.80 -1.99
CA SER A 770 -42.96 11.25 -1.76
C SER A 770 -41.49 11.73 -1.74
N VAL A 771 -40.53 10.82 -1.99
CA VAL A 771 -39.10 11.14 -2.04
C VAL A 771 -38.79 12.01 -3.26
N SER A 772 -38.45 13.28 -3.02
CA SER A 772 -37.90 14.17 -4.05
C SER A 772 -36.39 13.96 -4.18
N THR A 773 -35.96 13.35 -5.28
CA THR A 773 -34.56 13.13 -5.66
C THR A 773 -34.35 13.27 -7.17
N ASN A 774 -33.17 13.73 -7.57
CA ASN A 774 -32.67 13.74 -8.96
C ASN A 774 -31.33 12.99 -9.09
N ASN A 775 -30.87 12.29 -8.05
CA ASN A 775 -29.54 11.68 -7.98
C ASN A 775 -29.67 10.25 -7.43
N VAL A 776 -29.43 9.26 -8.29
CA VAL A 776 -29.58 7.82 -8.02
C VAL A 776 -28.39 7.06 -8.59
N TRP A 777 -27.87 6.06 -7.87
CA TRP A 777 -26.81 5.15 -8.33
C TRP A 777 -27.22 3.69 -8.21
N ASN A 778 -26.67 2.84 -9.09
CA ASN A 778 -27.04 1.43 -9.30
C ASN A 778 -28.50 1.19 -9.72
N GLY A 779 -29.19 2.24 -10.18
CA GLY A 779 -30.52 2.19 -10.77
C GLY A 779 -30.78 3.46 -11.60
N THR A 780 -31.80 3.42 -12.45
CA THR A 780 -32.15 4.49 -13.39
C THR A 780 -33.45 5.15 -12.94
N LEU A 781 -33.41 6.43 -12.58
CA LEU A 781 -34.58 7.19 -12.15
C LEU A 781 -35.40 7.70 -13.35
N SER A 782 -36.72 7.52 -13.30
CA SER A 782 -37.68 8.21 -14.17
C SER A 782 -39.02 8.38 -13.45
N GLY A 783 -39.54 9.61 -13.35
CA GLY A 783 -40.87 9.88 -12.79
C GLY A 783 -41.09 9.44 -11.34
N GLY A 784 -40.05 9.45 -10.50
CA GLY A 784 -40.12 8.94 -9.11
C GLY A 784 -40.03 7.42 -8.96
N VAL A 785 -39.84 6.70 -10.08
CA VAL A 785 -39.59 5.25 -10.11
C VAL A 785 -38.12 5.00 -10.48
N VAL A 786 -37.45 4.11 -9.75
CA VAL A 786 -36.09 3.65 -10.08
C VAL A 786 -36.16 2.25 -10.66
N SER A 787 -35.73 2.07 -11.91
CA SER A 787 -35.54 0.73 -12.49
C SER A 787 -34.11 0.23 -12.32
N ASN A 788 -33.89 -1.07 -12.51
CA ASN A 788 -32.56 -1.67 -12.44
C ASN A 788 -31.53 -1.02 -13.41
N ALA A 789 -30.25 -1.11 -13.04
CA ALA A 789 -29.14 -0.88 -13.94
C ALA A 789 -28.89 -2.14 -14.82
N PRO A 790 -28.10 -2.04 -15.92
CA PRO A 790 -27.90 -3.17 -16.84
C PRO A 790 -27.29 -4.43 -16.22
N TYR A 791 -26.58 -4.30 -15.09
CA TYR A 791 -25.84 -5.38 -14.45
C TYR A 791 -26.51 -5.98 -13.20
N ASN A 792 -27.63 -5.41 -12.72
CA ASN A 792 -28.29 -5.85 -11.47
C ASN A 792 -29.80 -6.10 -11.59
N GLY A 793 -30.34 -6.20 -12.81
CA GLY A 793 -31.75 -6.57 -13.03
C GLY A 793 -32.05 -8.05 -12.81
N SER A 794 -31.10 -8.94 -13.13
CA SER A 794 -31.27 -10.39 -12.94
C SER A 794 -30.92 -10.78 -11.50
N LEU A 795 -31.94 -11.19 -10.74
CA LEU A 795 -31.80 -11.70 -9.37
C LEU A 795 -32.42 -13.11 -9.29
N GLY A 796 -31.68 -14.06 -8.73
CA GLY A 796 -32.22 -15.38 -8.37
C GLY A 796 -33.28 -15.28 -7.26
N ALA A 797 -34.05 -16.35 -7.03
CA ALA A 797 -34.99 -16.40 -5.90
C ALA A 797 -34.28 -16.10 -4.57
N GLY A 798 -34.85 -15.21 -3.76
CA GLY A 798 -34.26 -14.73 -2.51
C GLY A 798 -32.97 -13.90 -2.64
N GLN A 799 -32.51 -13.57 -3.85
CA GLN A 799 -31.35 -12.69 -4.05
C GLN A 799 -31.73 -11.21 -3.96
N SER A 800 -30.78 -10.40 -3.48
CA SER A 800 -30.95 -8.96 -3.32
C SER A 800 -29.90 -8.17 -4.11
N THR A 801 -30.26 -6.95 -4.50
CA THR A 801 -29.32 -5.91 -4.92
C THR A 801 -29.62 -4.60 -4.20
N THR A 802 -28.74 -3.60 -4.34
CA THR A 802 -28.94 -2.27 -3.74
C THR A 802 -28.75 -1.17 -4.77
N PHE A 803 -29.67 -0.21 -4.75
CA PHE A 803 -29.48 1.13 -5.32
C PHE A 803 -29.52 2.17 -4.20
N GLY A 804 -29.10 3.39 -4.47
CA GLY A 804 -29.21 4.47 -3.50
C GLY A 804 -29.43 5.82 -4.17
N PHE A 805 -29.78 6.81 -3.37
CA PHE A 805 -30.14 8.15 -3.84
C PHE A 805 -29.83 9.24 -2.81
N VAL A 806 -29.79 10.50 -3.25
CA VAL A 806 -29.80 11.67 -2.35
C VAL A 806 -31.18 12.32 -2.38
N GLY A 807 -31.91 12.24 -1.27
CA GLY A 807 -33.23 12.84 -1.09
C GLY A 807 -33.14 14.26 -0.55
N SER A 808 -34.09 15.10 -0.94
CA SER A 808 -34.27 16.46 -0.41
C SER A 808 -35.36 16.49 0.68
N GLY A 809 -35.25 17.45 1.60
CA GLY A 809 -36.14 17.58 2.76
C GLY A 809 -35.74 16.69 3.93
N SER A 810 -36.69 16.41 4.82
CA SER A 810 -36.48 15.52 5.98
C SER A 810 -36.39 14.06 5.54
N ALA A 811 -35.51 13.29 6.20
CA ALA A 811 -35.42 11.85 6.00
C ALA A 811 -36.74 11.16 6.39
N PRO A 812 -37.32 10.30 5.53
CA PRO A 812 -38.47 9.48 5.90
C PRO A 812 -38.05 8.41 6.91
N ALA A 813 -39.00 7.95 7.72
CA ALA A 813 -38.82 6.73 8.50
C ALA A 813 -38.57 5.53 7.57
N SER A 814 -37.82 4.53 8.04
CA SER A 814 -37.54 3.30 7.29
C SER A 814 -38.85 2.64 6.85
N THR A 815 -39.01 2.48 5.54
CA THR A 815 -40.30 2.16 4.91
C THR A 815 -40.13 1.14 3.79
N SER A 816 -41.12 0.28 3.65
CA SER A 816 -41.28 -0.60 2.48
C SER A 816 -41.75 0.21 1.28
N LEU A 817 -41.01 0.12 0.19
CA LEU A 817 -41.36 0.76 -1.09
C LEU A 817 -42.03 -0.27 -2.02
N ALA A 818 -42.93 0.20 -2.87
CA ALA A 818 -43.58 -0.67 -3.86
C ALA A 818 -42.57 -1.11 -4.92
N CYS A 819 -42.49 -2.42 -5.17
CA CYS A 819 -41.58 -3.05 -6.13
C CYS A 819 -42.38 -3.86 -7.17
N ALA A 820 -41.96 -3.83 -8.44
CA ALA A 820 -42.57 -4.54 -9.57
C ALA A 820 -41.54 -4.91 -10.64
#